data_AF-A0A9X1I091-F1
#
_entry.id   AF-A0A9X1I091-F1
#
_cell.length_a   1.000
_cell.length_b   1.000
_cell.length_c   1.000
_cell.angle_alpha   90.00
_cell.angle_beta   90.00
_cell.angle_gamma   90.00
#
_symmetry.space_group_name_H-M   'P 1'
#
loop_
_entity.id
_entity.type
_entity.pdbx_description
1 polymer ?
#
loop_
_entity_poly.entity_id
_entity_poly.type
_entity_poly.pdbx_seq_one_letter_code
_entity_poly.pdbx_strand_id
1 'polypeptide(L)'
;MHKRFVLVATFLCCLCTFSQSNQFKISGKIISDDDKMPLEAATVFLQTIKDSSLVTYTITDKNGDFYLEDRVYNKSLNLLVSYVGYQTLRREIQLNKSEINLGEINLKISSALDEVVIKASAPVTIKKDTLEFNVSSFKTKKDATVEDLLKELPGVEVGDDGKIKVNGKEVNQILVNGKPFFGNDPSITTKNLTKEIIEKIQVVDTKTKSEAFTGEEGDSENKTINLTIKEENNKGVFGRVSAGVGTDKRYEFAGMFNHFDNDQRLSVLVGGNNINSPGFSFGEIEKMFGGGNSWFNSNGSFSINGRQFGGGEGITTSKIGGANYADSFGDKTEFSSDYFYSGSSSENDKLSEREVILSDSRYYVNSTSSSLNETDSHTFNSDLEIKIDSTLLINIKPSFSFTKTITEYTSNDETLDEEFNLTNQSDVKSFVENRLSNFSNALSITKKFGSKGAFLRFNINNKISKTEGDDFINSLSEVFGSDPEAIDRNQLANNSNQSNDFTSKVRYRWPIIAKKLFVNFDYEYQHNKDENVKSTFDFDDVTNDFTSFNEDQSTDFNYTDIKSAPGTEISYRDKKLSTSLGVNYVFRTLKNFDGLRPEYNIERDFEAAELNTRLNYKFSKKASIYASYRLANRPPEIRYLQAFEDVSNPLNTIVGNPNLKPTNENRFYFNFNSYNWQERSGFYMYLSAESFNNAVVSKSTIDAETLTRTTTYENVNGNKSGYFGFEYSKNVKLDSLNSIRFKIGTWANLRKNINFNNDVKYASNSFTFTPNIGFDYVLKGIFEFKPRYNIGFTNTKYDIDDFDDVKFASHNLMLRTGFFLPKGLEWRNEVTYTYNPNVSDDFQKSAWFFNSTVSYSVLKDKGLVSLKVYDLLNQNTNAIRTATQDYIEDAQSTVLRRYFMLSFSWKFNSLGSKGETGGNGMYIID
;
A
#
# COMPACT_ATOMS: atom_id res chain seq x y z
N MET A 1 -12.53 1.38 50.15
CA MET A 1 -12.99 1.33 48.74
C MET A 1 -14.12 2.31 48.41
N HIS A 2 -15.12 2.54 49.27
CA HIS A 2 -16.26 3.41 48.94
C HIS A 2 -15.93 4.89 48.62
N LYS A 3 -14.93 5.52 49.27
CA LYS A 3 -14.57 6.91 48.96
C LYS A 3 -13.95 7.12 47.57
N ARG A 4 -13.28 6.10 46.99
CA ARG A 4 -12.74 6.15 45.61
C ARG A 4 -13.84 5.87 44.57
N PHE A 5 -14.80 5.01 44.89
CA PHE A 5 -15.97 4.75 44.03
C PHE A 5 -16.89 5.96 43.93
N VAL A 6 -17.09 6.70 45.04
CA VAL A 6 -17.84 7.96 45.05
C VAL A 6 -17.10 9.05 44.27
N LEU A 7 -15.78 9.16 44.36
CA LEU A 7 -15.00 10.15 43.59
C LEU A 7 -15.02 9.88 42.08
N VAL A 8 -14.96 8.60 41.67
CA VAL A 8 -15.13 8.18 40.27
C VAL A 8 -16.57 8.40 39.80
N ALA A 9 -17.58 8.09 40.61
CA ALA A 9 -18.99 8.33 40.29
C ALA A 9 -19.32 9.83 40.21
N THR A 10 -18.75 10.68 41.08
CA THR A 10 -18.94 12.14 41.03
C THR A 10 -18.22 12.75 39.82
N PHE A 11 -17.05 12.24 39.43
CA PHE A 11 -16.36 12.65 38.20
C PHE A 11 -17.13 12.22 36.94
N LEU A 12 -17.76 11.04 36.95
CA LEU A 12 -18.68 10.56 35.91
C LEU A 12 -19.99 11.37 35.85
N CYS A 13 -20.55 11.78 37.00
CA CYS A 13 -21.76 12.61 37.04
C CYS A 13 -21.51 14.06 36.58
N CYS A 14 -20.32 14.61 36.81
CA CYS A 14 -19.95 15.94 36.29
C CYS A 14 -19.75 15.95 34.76
N LEU A 15 -19.50 14.80 34.13
CA LEU A 15 -19.48 14.66 32.66
C LEU A 15 -20.89 14.62 32.05
N CYS A 16 -21.94 14.47 32.87
CA CYS A 16 -23.34 14.37 32.44
C CYS A 16 -24.13 15.68 32.56
N THR A 17 -23.50 16.82 32.85
CA THR A 17 -24.21 18.12 32.73
C THR A 17 -24.43 18.44 31.26
N PHE A 18 -25.57 17.99 30.73
CA PHE A 18 -26.09 18.36 29.42
C PHE A 18 -26.24 19.88 29.32
N SER A 19 -25.36 20.52 28.55
CA SER A 19 -25.65 21.81 27.95
C SER A 19 -26.83 21.61 26.98
N GLN A 20 -27.87 22.44 27.10
CA GLN A 20 -29.08 22.33 26.28
C GLN A 20 -28.74 22.62 24.81
N SER A 21 -28.55 21.57 24.01
CA SER A 21 -28.46 21.69 22.55
C SER A 21 -29.86 21.65 21.95
N ASN A 22 -30.16 22.58 21.05
CA ASN A 22 -31.41 22.58 20.32
C ASN A 22 -31.25 21.69 19.09
N GLN A 23 -32.03 20.62 19.01
CA GLN A 23 -32.16 19.81 17.80
C GLN A 23 -33.07 20.56 16.81
N PHE A 24 -32.59 20.75 15.59
CA PHE A 24 -33.39 21.34 14.51
C PHE A 24 -33.41 20.43 13.29
N LYS A 25 -34.44 20.60 12.47
CA LYS A 25 -34.65 19.96 11.18
C LYS A 25 -35.14 21.04 10.21
N ILE A 26 -34.36 21.35 9.19
CA ILE A 26 -34.70 22.31 8.15
C ILE A 26 -34.93 21.56 6.84
N SER A 27 -36.09 21.74 6.23
CA SER A 27 -36.45 21.13 4.94
C SER A 27 -36.81 22.20 3.92
N GLY A 28 -36.72 21.86 2.64
CA GLY A 28 -37.20 22.69 1.55
C GLY A 28 -36.83 22.08 0.20
N LYS A 29 -37.11 22.82 -0.87
CA LYS A 29 -36.84 22.40 -2.24
C LYS A 29 -36.15 23.51 -3.01
N ILE A 30 -35.07 23.20 -3.71
CA ILE A 30 -34.33 24.15 -4.53
C ILE A 30 -34.73 23.97 -6.00
N ILE A 31 -35.20 25.06 -6.61
CA ILE A 31 -35.55 25.12 -8.01
C ILE A 31 -34.81 26.29 -8.67
N SER A 32 -34.58 26.20 -9.97
CA SER A 32 -34.09 27.31 -10.78
C SER A 32 -35.15 28.41 -10.89
N ASP A 33 -34.73 29.66 -10.89
CA ASP A 33 -35.67 30.78 -11.04
C ASP A 33 -36.19 30.91 -12.47
N ASP A 34 -35.37 30.53 -13.47
CA ASP A 34 -35.61 30.72 -14.89
C ASP A 34 -36.54 29.66 -15.51
N ASP A 35 -36.25 28.37 -15.36
CA ASP A 35 -37.03 27.28 -15.97
C ASP A 35 -37.83 26.44 -14.97
N LYS A 36 -37.82 26.83 -13.68
CA LYS A 36 -38.52 26.15 -12.56
C LYS A 36 -38.18 24.66 -12.44
N MET A 37 -37.06 24.23 -12.99
CA MET A 37 -36.57 22.88 -12.86
C MET A 37 -35.93 22.66 -11.48
N PRO A 38 -36.11 21.48 -10.88
CA PRO A 38 -35.39 21.11 -9.68
C PRO A 38 -33.87 21.12 -9.88
N LEU A 39 -33.15 21.74 -8.94
CA LEU A 39 -31.69 21.74 -8.97
C LEU A 39 -31.15 20.55 -8.19
N GLU A 40 -30.83 19.45 -8.90
CA GLU A 40 -30.14 18.29 -8.33
C GLU A 40 -28.68 18.65 -7.98
N ALA A 41 -28.25 18.21 -6.79
CA ALA A 41 -26.90 18.39 -6.27
C ALA A 41 -26.46 19.84 -5.98
N ALA A 42 -27.40 20.71 -5.63
CA ALA A 42 -27.12 21.97 -4.97
C ALA A 42 -26.65 21.73 -3.53
N THR A 43 -25.62 22.46 -3.11
CA THR A 43 -25.11 22.40 -1.74
C THR A 43 -25.88 23.38 -0.89
N VAL A 44 -26.61 22.86 0.10
CA VAL A 44 -27.34 23.65 1.09
C VAL A 44 -26.61 23.51 2.42
N PHE A 45 -26.14 24.61 3.01
CA PHE A 45 -25.31 24.56 4.21
C PHE A 45 -25.65 25.65 5.21
N LEU A 46 -25.41 25.35 6.49
CA LEU A 46 -25.53 26.29 7.60
C LEU A 46 -24.15 26.68 8.09
N GLN A 47 -23.95 27.97 8.31
CA GLN A 47 -22.76 28.49 8.95
C GLN A 47 -23.09 29.41 10.13
N THR A 48 -22.18 29.47 11.09
CA THR A 48 -22.27 30.39 12.23
C THR A 48 -22.27 31.84 11.76
N ILE A 49 -23.05 32.70 12.43
CA ILE A 49 -23.12 34.12 12.07
C ILE A 49 -21.81 34.87 12.37
N LYS A 50 -21.14 34.49 13.46
CA LYS A 50 -19.96 35.20 13.97
C LYS A 50 -18.71 35.01 13.11
N ASP A 51 -18.43 33.78 12.68
CA ASP A 51 -17.16 33.39 12.06
C ASP A 51 -17.32 32.52 10.81
N SER A 52 -18.53 32.42 10.25
CA SER A 52 -18.82 31.69 9.00
C SER A 52 -18.35 30.24 8.98
N SER A 53 -18.26 29.61 10.15
CA SER A 53 -17.85 28.23 10.27
C SER A 53 -18.99 27.28 9.96
N LEU A 54 -18.70 26.22 9.20
CA LEU A 54 -19.67 25.20 8.83
C LEU A 54 -20.25 24.51 10.06
N VAL A 55 -21.58 24.50 10.16
CA VAL A 55 -22.33 23.72 11.16
C VAL A 55 -22.71 22.37 10.54
N THR A 56 -23.56 22.41 9.53
CA THR A 56 -24.04 21.23 8.81
C THR A 56 -24.32 21.58 7.36
N TYR A 57 -24.39 20.57 6.50
CA TYR A 57 -24.74 20.75 5.10
C TYR A 57 -25.47 19.51 4.56
N THR A 58 -26.16 19.69 3.46
CA THR A 58 -26.80 18.64 2.68
C THR A 58 -26.65 18.97 1.19
N ILE A 59 -27.00 17.99 0.37
CA ILE A 59 -26.98 18.08 -1.08
C ILE A 59 -28.39 17.71 -1.54
N THR A 60 -28.99 18.55 -2.37
CA THR A 60 -30.33 18.30 -2.89
C THR A 60 -30.38 17.01 -3.71
N ASP A 61 -31.53 16.32 -3.63
CA ASP A 61 -31.79 15.13 -4.41
C ASP A 61 -32.25 15.46 -5.85
N LYS A 62 -32.70 14.44 -6.59
CA LYS A 62 -33.17 14.58 -7.99
C LYS A 62 -34.39 15.49 -8.15
N ASN A 63 -35.19 15.64 -7.10
CA ASN A 63 -36.38 16.47 -7.06
C ASN A 63 -36.07 17.86 -6.49
N GLY A 64 -34.80 18.16 -6.21
CA GLY A 64 -34.36 19.42 -5.62
C GLY A 64 -34.62 19.49 -4.11
N ASP A 65 -35.14 18.42 -3.51
CA ASP A 65 -35.49 18.41 -2.09
C ASP A 65 -34.22 18.33 -1.24
N PHE A 66 -34.20 19.07 -0.14
CA PHE A 66 -33.14 19.04 0.84
C PHE A 66 -33.67 18.93 2.26
N TYR A 67 -32.84 18.34 3.11
CA TYR A 67 -33.12 18.20 4.51
C TYR A 67 -31.81 18.32 5.31
N LEU A 68 -31.80 19.23 6.28
CA LEU A 68 -30.70 19.50 7.19
C LEU A 68 -31.13 19.19 8.61
N GLU A 69 -30.34 18.42 9.35
CA GLU A 69 -30.55 18.23 10.78
C GLU A 69 -29.24 18.31 11.53
N ASP A 70 -29.27 18.93 12.71
CA ASP A 70 -28.13 18.96 13.63
C ASP A 70 -28.58 19.35 15.04
N ARG A 71 -27.65 19.28 16.00
CA ARG A 71 -27.79 19.77 17.38
C ARG A 71 -26.80 20.90 17.61
N VAL A 72 -27.32 22.09 17.92
CA VAL A 72 -26.48 23.28 18.10
C VAL A 72 -26.87 24.11 19.32
N TYR A 73 -25.91 24.86 19.81
CA TYR A 73 -26.10 25.84 20.89
C TYR A 73 -26.49 27.22 20.37
N ASN A 74 -26.32 27.48 19.06
CA ASN A 74 -26.62 28.78 18.45
C ASN A 74 -28.13 28.99 18.28
N LYS A 75 -28.61 30.22 18.51
CA LYS A 75 -30.02 30.60 18.30
C LYS A 75 -30.36 30.93 16.84
N SER A 76 -29.37 31.35 16.05
CA SER A 76 -29.52 31.70 14.64
C SER A 76 -28.29 31.27 13.84
N LEU A 77 -28.51 30.87 12.58
CA LEU A 77 -27.47 30.48 11.63
C LEU A 77 -27.73 31.11 10.26
N ASN A 78 -26.69 31.25 9.44
CA ASN A 78 -26.85 31.62 8.03
C ASN A 78 -27.05 30.34 7.21
N LEU A 79 -28.19 30.20 6.53
CA LEU A 79 -28.40 29.26 5.44
C LEU A 79 -27.84 29.83 4.15
N LEU A 80 -27.02 29.02 3.48
CA LEU A 80 -26.54 29.30 2.15
C LEU A 80 -26.92 28.15 1.21
N VAL A 81 -27.30 28.52 -0.01
CA VAL A 81 -27.55 27.57 -1.10
C VAL A 81 -26.65 27.94 -2.25
N SER A 82 -25.84 27.01 -2.71
CA SER A 82 -24.89 27.21 -3.81
C SER A 82 -25.05 26.11 -4.86
N TYR A 83 -25.08 26.51 -6.12
CA TYR A 83 -25.12 25.61 -7.27
C TYR A 83 -24.31 26.20 -8.42
N VAL A 84 -23.61 25.34 -9.16
CA VAL A 84 -22.71 25.79 -10.24
C VAL A 84 -23.51 26.49 -11.33
N GLY A 85 -23.12 27.73 -11.66
CA GLY A 85 -23.81 28.57 -12.66
C GLY A 85 -24.91 29.48 -12.08
N TYR A 86 -25.19 29.39 -10.77
CA TYR A 86 -26.22 30.19 -10.10
C TYR A 86 -25.64 31.07 -9.00
N GLN A 87 -26.34 32.14 -8.66
CA GLN A 87 -25.98 33.04 -7.57
C GLN A 87 -26.21 32.36 -6.21
N THR A 88 -25.21 32.40 -5.32
CA THR A 88 -25.35 31.85 -3.97
C THR A 88 -26.40 32.62 -3.18
N LEU A 89 -27.45 31.93 -2.73
CA LEU A 89 -28.45 32.49 -1.84
C LEU A 89 -27.87 32.53 -0.41
N ARG A 90 -28.11 33.62 0.32
CA ARG A 90 -27.83 33.71 1.77
C ARG A 90 -29.08 34.17 2.51
N ARG A 91 -29.49 33.42 3.54
CA ARG A 91 -30.65 33.71 4.38
C ARG A 91 -30.33 33.42 5.84
N GLU A 92 -30.60 34.35 6.74
CA GLU A 92 -30.53 34.07 8.17
C GLU A 92 -31.75 33.27 8.63
N ILE A 93 -31.53 32.19 9.39
CA ILE A 93 -32.57 31.32 9.96
C ILE A 93 -32.46 31.34 11.47
N GLN A 94 -33.57 31.64 12.14
CA GLN A 94 -33.70 31.46 13.58
C GLN A 94 -34.10 30.02 13.91
N LEU A 95 -33.36 29.39 14.82
CA LEU A 95 -33.58 28.01 15.28
C LEU A 95 -34.52 28.00 16.49
N ASN A 96 -35.72 28.57 16.31
CA ASN A 96 -36.73 28.69 17.36
C ASN A 96 -37.75 27.52 17.36
N LYS A 97 -37.70 26.64 16.35
CA LYS A 97 -38.54 25.46 16.20
C LYS A 97 -37.67 24.24 15.91
N SER A 98 -38.14 23.07 16.35
CA SER A 98 -37.50 21.79 16.03
C SER A 98 -37.61 21.43 14.55
N GLU A 99 -38.67 21.86 13.87
CA GLU A 99 -38.88 21.67 12.43
C GLU A 99 -39.17 23.01 11.74
N ILE A 100 -38.43 23.29 10.67
CA ILE A 100 -38.49 24.51 9.86
C ILE A 100 -38.59 24.08 8.40
N ASN A 101 -39.75 24.28 7.77
CA ASN A 101 -39.90 24.07 6.34
C ASN A 101 -39.79 25.42 5.61
N LEU A 102 -38.85 25.51 4.67
CA LEU A 102 -38.55 26.71 3.91
C LEU A 102 -39.33 26.79 2.58
N GLY A 103 -40.09 25.76 2.24
CA GLY A 103 -40.81 25.66 0.98
C GLY A 103 -39.88 25.61 -0.23
N GLU A 104 -40.36 26.12 -1.37
CA GLU A 104 -39.56 26.24 -2.58
C GLU A 104 -38.68 27.50 -2.54
N ILE A 105 -37.40 27.30 -2.85
CA ILE A 105 -36.38 28.33 -2.90
C ILE A 105 -35.88 28.43 -4.34
N ASN A 106 -36.12 29.59 -4.97
CA ASN A 106 -35.68 29.87 -6.33
C ASN A 106 -34.23 30.40 -6.33
N LEU A 107 -33.33 29.75 -7.08
CA LEU A 107 -31.97 30.25 -7.33
C LEU A 107 -31.89 30.97 -8.67
N LYS A 108 -31.34 32.18 -8.67
CA LYS A 108 -31.12 32.98 -9.88
C LYS A 108 -29.84 32.57 -10.59
N ILE A 109 -29.84 32.58 -11.92
CA ILE A 109 -28.62 32.39 -12.73
C ILE A 109 -27.63 33.52 -12.40
N SER A 110 -26.35 33.17 -12.28
CA SER A 110 -25.30 34.16 -12.06
C SER A 110 -25.02 34.91 -13.37
N SER A 111 -25.24 36.23 -13.41
CA SER A 111 -24.70 37.10 -14.46
C SER A 111 -23.21 37.33 -14.19
N ALA A 112 -22.35 37.19 -15.20
CA ALA A 112 -20.89 37.19 -15.04
C ALA A 112 -20.26 38.55 -14.68
N LEU A 113 -21.05 39.57 -14.31
CA LEU A 113 -20.60 40.98 -14.28
C LEU A 113 -21.02 41.81 -13.07
N ASP A 114 -21.75 41.27 -12.09
CA ASP A 114 -21.96 41.99 -10.82
C ASP A 114 -21.02 41.48 -9.74
N GLU A 115 -19.99 42.28 -9.51
CA GLU A 115 -19.07 42.24 -8.38
C GLU A 115 -19.86 42.44 -7.08
N VAL A 116 -20.48 41.38 -6.57
CA VAL A 116 -20.98 41.35 -5.19
C VAL A 116 -20.03 40.49 -4.38
N VAL A 117 -19.24 41.18 -3.56
CA VAL A 117 -18.43 40.67 -2.46
C VAL A 117 -19.24 39.67 -1.62
N ILE A 118 -19.16 38.38 -1.94
CA ILE A 118 -19.62 37.31 -1.06
C ILE A 118 -18.45 36.39 -0.77
N LYS A 119 -17.84 36.59 0.41
CA LYS A 119 -16.74 35.80 0.99
C LYS A 119 -17.10 34.35 1.36
N ALA A 120 -18.22 33.81 0.87
CA ALA A 120 -18.72 32.50 1.29
C ALA A 120 -18.74 31.51 0.13
N SER A 121 -17.61 30.84 -0.06
CA SER A 121 -17.50 29.68 -0.95
C SER A 121 -18.20 28.46 -0.34
N ALA A 122 -18.86 27.66 -1.17
CA ALA A 122 -19.53 26.45 -0.69
C ALA A 122 -18.50 25.47 -0.08
N PRO A 123 -18.80 24.84 1.08
CA PRO A 123 -17.90 23.92 1.75
C PRO A 123 -17.57 22.69 0.89
N VAL A 124 -18.56 22.25 0.11
CA VAL A 124 -18.45 21.14 -0.84
C VAL A 124 -19.11 21.59 -2.14
N THR A 125 -18.40 21.41 -3.25
CA THR A 125 -18.91 21.66 -4.61
C THR A 125 -18.74 20.39 -5.43
N ILE A 126 -19.85 19.86 -5.95
CA ILE A 126 -19.81 18.70 -6.85
C ILE A 126 -19.82 19.20 -8.29
N LYS A 127 -18.67 19.13 -8.95
CA LYS A 127 -18.53 19.30 -10.39
C LYS A 127 -18.77 17.94 -11.06
N LYS A 128 -18.84 17.92 -12.40
CA LYS A 128 -19.18 16.74 -13.21
C LYS A 128 -18.46 15.46 -12.73
N ASP A 129 -17.12 15.48 -12.72
CA ASP A 129 -16.27 14.33 -12.36
C ASP A 129 -15.31 14.68 -11.20
N THR A 130 -15.63 15.71 -10.42
CA THR A 130 -14.74 16.22 -9.36
C THR A 130 -15.53 16.62 -8.13
N LEU A 131 -15.11 16.11 -6.98
CA LEU A 131 -15.57 16.55 -5.67
C LEU A 131 -14.59 17.59 -5.14
N GLU A 132 -15.04 18.83 -4.97
CA GLU A 132 -14.20 19.93 -4.50
C GLU A 132 -14.60 20.34 -3.08
N PHE A 133 -13.63 20.42 -2.19
CA PHE A 133 -13.79 20.86 -0.81
C PHE A 133 -13.10 22.20 -0.61
N ASN A 134 -13.82 23.18 -0.08
CA ASN A 134 -13.23 24.46 0.29
C ASN A 134 -12.63 24.36 1.69
N VAL A 135 -11.31 24.52 1.82
CA VAL A 135 -10.58 24.29 3.08
C VAL A 135 -10.98 25.31 4.16
N SER A 136 -11.33 26.54 3.77
CA SER A 136 -11.69 27.60 4.73
C SER A 136 -12.96 27.28 5.52
N SER A 137 -13.83 26.42 4.99
CA SER A 137 -15.09 26.04 5.63
C SER A 137 -14.95 25.00 6.75
N PHE A 138 -13.81 24.28 6.82
CA PHE A 138 -13.59 23.20 7.79
C PHE A 138 -12.70 23.67 8.94
N LYS A 139 -13.12 23.48 10.19
CA LYS A 139 -12.34 23.86 11.40
C LYS A 139 -11.43 22.72 11.86
N THR A 140 -10.14 23.03 11.99
CA THR A 140 -9.11 22.13 12.52
C THR A 140 -8.42 22.77 13.72
N LYS A 141 -7.54 22.03 14.41
CA LYS A 141 -6.59 22.62 15.35
C LYS A 141 -5.67 23.62 14.64
N LYS A 142 -5.07 24.53 15.41
CA LYS A 142 -4.00 25.42 14.94
C LYS A 142 -2.80 24.56 14.49
N ASP A 143 -2.11 24.96 13.42
CA ASP A 143 -0.98 24.21 12.85
C ASP A 143 -1.34 22.78 12.38
N ALA A 144 -2.60 22.55 12.01
CA ALA A 144 -3.07 21.28 11.46
C ALA A 144 -2.38 20.93 10.14
N THR A 145 -2.04 19.66 9.96
CA THR A 145 -1.54 19.15 8.68
C THR A 145 -2.70 18.98 7.69
N VAL A 146 -2.37 18.75 6.42
CA VAL A 146 -3.37 18.36 5.42
C VAL A 146 -4.05 17.05 5.81
N GLU A 147 -3.34 16.11 6.44
CA GLU A 147 -3.94 14.88 6.96
C GLU A 147 -5.02 15.15 8.01
N ASP A 148 -4.75 16.04 8.97
CA ASP A 148 -5.73 16.48 9.97
C ASP A 148 -6.96 17.13 9.32
N LEU A 149 -6.75 17.88 8.22
CA LEU A 149 -7.82 18.46 7.42
C LEU A 149 -8.63 17.37 6.69
N LEU A 150 -7.97 16.39 6.06
CA LEU A 150 -8.62 15.28 5.37
C LEU A 150 -9.52 14.48 6.32
N LYS A 151 -9.13 14.29 7.59
CA LYS A 151 -9.97 13.64 8.62
C LYS A 151 -11.27 14.38 8.93
N GLU A 152 -11.33 15.69 8.68
CA GLU A 152 -12.55 16.49 8.84
C GLU A 152 -13.43 16.48 7.58
N LEU A 153 -12.90 16.01 6.44
CA LEU A 153 -13.66 15.96 5.20
C LEU A 153 -14.64 14.78 5.19
N PRO A 154 -15.88 15.02 4.75
CA PRO A 154 -16.90 13.97 4.68
C PRO A 154 -16.58 12.99 3.56
N GLY A 155 -16.77 11.70 3.81
CA GLY A 155 -16.40 10.64 2.85
C GLY A 155 -14.91 10.33 2.80
N VAL A 156 -14.09 11.08 3.54
CA VAL A 156 -12.65 10.82 3.63
C VAL A 156 -12.38 10.05 4.92
N GLU A 157 -11.76 8.89 4.78
CA GLU A 157 -11.25 8.10 5.88
C GLU A 157 -9.74 8.10 5.80
N VAL A 158 -9.07 8.57 6.85
CA VAL A 158 -7.63 8.41 7.00
C VAL A 158 -7.40 7.30 8.01
N GLY A 159 -6.79 6.22 7.54
CA GLY A 159 -6.34 5.10 8.35
C GLY A 159 -5.27 5.52 9.35
N ASP A 160 -5.09 4.70 10.37
CA ASP A 160 -4.03 4.85 11.36
C ASP A 160 -2.63 4.66 10.76
N ASP A 161 -2.55 3.90 9.67
CA ASP A 161 -1.36 3.75 8.83
C ASP A 161 -1.08 5.00 7.97
N GLY A 162 -2.04 5.90 7.79
CA GLY A 162 -1.93 7.05 6.88
C GLY A 162 -2.52 6.80 5.50
N LYS A 163 -3.12 5.62 5.24
CA LYS A 163 -3.85 5.36 4.00
C LYS A 163 -5.11 6.21 3.95
N ILE A 164 -5.32 6.88 2.84
CA ILE A 164 -6.48 7.75 2.64
C ILE A 164 -7.46 7.03 1.72
N LYS A 165 -8.73 6.94 2.13
CA LYS A 165 -9.83 6.47 1.29
C LYS A 165 -10.82 7.60 1.11
N VAL A 166 -11.32 7.79 -0.10
CA VAL A 166 -12.45 8.69 -0.38
C VAL A 166 -13.62 7.89 -0.93
N ASN A 167 -14.73 7.88 -0.19
CA ASN A 167 -15.92 7.06 -0.45
C ASN A 167 -15.53 5.58 -0.62
N GLY A 168 -14.63 5.10 0.25
CA GLY A 168 -14.14 3.72 0.35
C GLY A 168 -13.13 3.30 -0.71
N LYS A 169 -12.83 4.18 -1.66
CA LYS A 169 -11.84 3.96 -2.70
C LYS A 169 -10.51 4.54 -2.27
N GLU A 170 -9.44 3.78 -2.45
CA GLU A 170 -8.10 4.19 -2.04
C GLU A 170 -7.63 5.40 -2.83
N VAL A 171 -6.95 6.32 -2.15
CA VAL A 171 -6.25 7.43 -2.78
C VAL A 171 -4.83 6.95 -3.05
N ASN A 172 -4.51 6.70 -4.31
CA ASN A 172 -3.19 6.22 -4.72
C ASN A 172 -2.27 7.33 -5.22
N GLN A 173 -2.78 8.56 -5.34
CA GLN A 173 -2.02 9.68 -5.84
C GLN A 173 -2.46 10.98 -5.17
N ILE A 174 -1.50 11.77 -4.68
CA ILE A 174 -1.73 13.14 -4.22
C ILE A 174 -0.90 14.11 -5.06
N LEU A 175 -1.60 15.10 -5.59
CA LEU A 175 -1.03 16.17 -6.40
C LEU A 175 -1.10 17.47 -5.61
N VAL A 176 -0.14 18.35 -5.83
CA VAL A 176 -0.12 19.72 -5.31
C VAL A 176 -0.12 20.64 -6.53
N ASN A 177 -1.12 21.51 -6.70
CA ASN A 177 -1.41 22.24 -7.95
C ASN A 177 -1.19 21.39 -9.23
N GLY A 178 -1.66 20.13 -9.24
CA GLY A 178 -1.56 19.23 -10.39
C GLY A 178 -0.23 18.50 -10.58
N LYS A 179 0.79 18.74 -9.73
CA LYS A 179 2.11 18.11 -9.81
C LYS A 179 2.34 17.12 -8.66
N PRO A 180 3.03 15.99 -8.87
CA PRO A 180 3.39 15.05 -7.80
C PRO A 180 4.36 15.69 -6.78
N PHE A 181 4.44 15.12 -5.59
CA PHE A 181 5.29 15.58 -4.48
C PHE A 181 5.95 14.35 -3.83
N PHE A 182 7.28 14.20 -3.98
CA PHE A 182 8.02 12.97 -3.65
C PHE A 182 7.42 11.69 -4.28
N GLY A 183 7.20 11.73 -5.59
CA GLY A 183 6.52 10.64 -6.32
C GLY A 183 5.01 10.65 -6.07
N ASN A 184 4.39 9.47 -6.06
CA ASN A 184 2.95 9.32 -5.87
C ASN A 184 2.56 8.96 -4.41
N ASP A 185 3.46 9.10 -3.42
CA ASP A 185 3.14 8.78 -2.03
C ASP A 185 2.18 9.81 -1.39
N PRO A 186 0.93 9.41 -1.08
CA PRO A 186 -0.02 10.28 -0.41
C PRO A 186 0.45 10.78 0.96
N SER A 187 1.13 9.91 1.71
CA SER A 187 1.39 10.08 3.14
C SER A 187 2.45 11.15 3.44
N ILE A 188 3.57 11.16 2.68
CA ILE A 188 4.60 12.20 2.76
C ILE A 188 3.97 13.57 2.46
N THR A 189 3.12 13.66 1.44
CA THR A 189 2.50 14.93 1.05
C THR A 189 1.56 15.46 2.15
N THR A 190 0.64 14.63 2.66
CA THR A 190 -0.42 15.10 3.55
C THR A 190 0.02 15.34 4.98
N LYS A 191 1.06 14.64 5.46
CA LYS A 191 1.56 14.82 6.82
C LYS A 191 2.51 16.02 6.95
N ASN A 192 3.07 16.51 5.84
CA ASN A 192 4.05 17.60 5.81
C ASN A 192 3.51 18.96 5.35
N LEU A 193 2.47 18.99 4.52
CA LEU A 193 1.82 20.25 4.15
C LEU A 193 0.90 20.72 5.27
N THR A 194 0.90 22.02 5.55
CA THR A 194 0.01 22.62 6.54
C THR A 194 -1.33 22.98 5.89
N LYS A 195 -2.40 22.98 6.67
CA LYS A 195 -3.72 23.41 6.19
C LYS A 195 -3.73 24.85 5.70
N GLU A 196 -2.97 25.73 6.37
CA GLU A 196 -3.06 27.19 6.17
C GLU A 196 -2.70 27.61 4.75
N ILE A 197 -1.85 26.83 4.09
CA ILE A 197 -1.42 27.05 2.71
C ILE A 197 -2.41 26.51 1.67
N ILE A 198 -3.34 25.61 2.05
CA ILE A 198 -4.28 25.00 1.11
C ILE A 198 -5.55 25.86 0.98
N GLU A 199 -5.94 26.11 -0.26
CA GLU A 199 -7.18 26.80 -0.63
C GLU A 199 -8.35 25.80 -0.79
N LYS A 200 -8.14 24.78 -1.62
CA LYS A 200 -9.16 23.78 -1.97
C LYS A 200 -8.56 22.39 -2.19
N ILE A 201 -9.37 21.36 -1.96
CA ILE A 201 -9.03 19.94 -2.17
C ILE A 201 -9.97 19.38 -3.23
N GLN A 202 -9.43 18.75 -4.27
CA GLN A 202 -10.21 18.16 -5.35
C GLN A 202 -9.98 16.65 -5.39
N VAL A 203 -11.06 15.88 -5.43
CA VAL A 203 -11.01 14.42 -5.55
C VAL A 203 -11.57 14.01 -6.91
N VAL A 204 -10.78 13.24 -7.66
CA VAL A 204 -11.12 12.72 -9.00
C VAL A 204 -10.75 11.24 -9.12
N ASP A 205 -11.33 10.56 -10.10
CA ASP A 205 -10.88 9.22 -10.52
C ASP A 205 -9.44 9.34 -11.07
N THR A 206 -8.55 8.42 -10.68
CA THR A 206 -7.13 8.48 -11.08
C THR A 206 -6.98 8.28 -12.58
N LYS A 207 -6.25 9.17 -13.27
CA LYS A 207 -6.02 9.12 -14.73
C LYS A 207 -4.55 9.21 -15.04
N THR A 208 -4.10 8.45 -16.03
CA THR A 208 -2.81 8.73 -16.68
C THR A 208 -2.89 10.06 -17.43
N LYS A 209 -1.74 10.69 -17.67
CA LYS A 209 -1.66 11.96 -18.41
C LYS A 209 -2.26 11.82 -19.82
N SER A 210 -2.03 10.69 -20.49
CA SER A 210 -2.61 10.39 -21.80
C SER A 210 -4.13 10.17 -21.76
N GLU A 211 -4.67 9.54 -20.70
CA GLU A 211 -6.12 9.41 -20.51
C GLU A 211 -6.79 10.76 -20.21
N ALA A 212 -6.20 11.55 -19.32
CA ALA A 212 -6.66 12.91 -19.04
C ALA A 212 -6.66 13.78 -20.31
N PHE A 213 -5.60 13.66 -21.13
CA PHE A 213 -5.50 14.36 -22.40
C PHE A 213 -6.59 13.93 -23.39
N THR A 214 -6.82 12.64 -23.56
CA THR A 214 -7.82 12.09 -24.53
C THR A 214 -9.26 12.13 -24.03
N GLY A 215 -9.49 12.50 -22.77
CA GLY A 215 -10.80 12.42 -22.14
C GLY A 215 -11.26 10.99 -21.91
N GLU A 216 -10.31 10.06 -21.79
CA GLU A 216 -10.61 8.71 -21.35
C GLU A 216 -11.10 8.69 -19.90
N GLU A 217 -11.82 7.62 -19.56
CA GLU A 217 -12.11 7.34 -18.17
C GLU A 217 -10.83 6.90 -17.47
N GLY A 218 -10.72 7.31 -16.21
CA GLY A 218 -9.64 6.88 -15.35
C GLY A 218 -9.94 5.56 -14.67
N ASP A 219 -9.01 5.11 -13.86
CA ASP A 219 -9.24 4.05 -12.90
C ASP A 219 -10.32 4.48 -11.90
N SER A 220 -11.47 3.83 -11.96
CA SER A 220 -12.58 4.13 -11.05
C SER A 220 -12.33 3.63 -9.63
N GLU A 221 -11.43 2.65 -9.44
CA GLU A 221 -11.13 2.02 -8.16
C GLU A 221 -10.10 2.82 -7.34
N ASN A 222 -9.36 3.69 -8.00
CA ASN A 222 -8.38 4.57 -7.41
C ASN A 222 -8.79 6.05 -7.52
N LYS A 223 -8.44 6.83 -6.50
CA LYS A 223 -8.69 8.27 -6.45
C LYS A 223 -7.40 9.06 -6.43
N THR A 224 -7.43 10.21 -7.10
CA THR A 224 -6.40 11.23 -6.99
C THR A 224 -6.94 12.39 -6.18
N ILE A 225 -6.19 12.85 -5.18
CA ILE A 225 -6.45 14.10 -4.46
C ILE A 225 -5.52 15.18 -5.01
N ASN A 226 -6.07 16.27 -5.54
CA ASN A 226 -5.31 17.46 -5.88
C ASN A 226 -5.50 18.55 -4.81
N LEU A 227 -4.41 18.95 -4.17
CA LEU A 227 -4.32 20.01 -3.19
C LEU A 227 -3.95 21.31 -3.89
N THR A 228 -4.82 22.32 -3.87
CA THR A 228 -4.51 23.64 -4.44
C THR A 228 -3.99 24.56 -3.35
N ILE A 229 -2.80 25.12 -3.55
CA ILE A 229 -2.18 26.11 -2.65
C ILE A 229 -2.78 27.49 -2.94
N LYS A 230 -2.98 28.30 -1.90
CA LYS A 230 -3.38 29.72 -2.04
C LYS A 230 -2.32 30.51 -2.79
N GLU A 231 -2.72 31.41 -3.69
CA GLU A 231 -1.80 32.16 -4.54
C GLU A 231 -0.75 32.94 -3.72
N GLU A 232 -1.15 33.55 -2.60
CA GLU A 232 -0.26 34.29 -1.71
C GLU A 232 0.77 33.42 -0.96
N ASN A 233 0.60 32.10 -0.98
CA ASN A 233 1.42 31.12 -0.26
C ASN A 233 2.25 30.23 -1.20
N ASN A 234 2.37 30.60 -2.48
CA ASN A 234 3.17 29.85 -3.46
C ASN A 234 4.68 30.13 -3.42
N LYS A 235 5.16 30.95 -2.46
CA LYS A 235 6.60 31.27 -2.29
C LYS A 235 7.06 31.13 -0.85
N GLY A 236 8.15 30.41 -0.62
CA GLY A 236 8.83 30.34 0.67
C GLY A 236 9.39 28.96 1.00
N VAL A 237 9.81 28.77 2.25
CA VAL A 237 10.42 27.54 2.75
C VAL A 237 9.68 27.01 3.96
N PHE A 238 9.60 25.69 4.07
CA PHE A 238 9.02 25.03 5.24
C PHE A 238 9.59 23.65 5.41
N GLY A 239 9.54 23.14 6.63
CA GLY A 239 10.13 21.85 6.92
C GLY A 239 10.04 21.49 8.39
N ARG A 240 10.67 20.35 8.71
CA ARG A 240 10.72 19.83 10.06
C ARG A 240 12.05 19.15 10.30
N VAL A 241 12.58 19.27 11.51
CA VAL A 241 13.75 18.53 11.99
C VAL A 241 13.38 17.86 13.29
N SER A 242 13.80 16.61 13.48
CA SER A 242 13.59 15.88 14.72
C SER A 242 14.77 14.97 15.03
N ALA A 243 15.07 14.80 16.30
CA ALA A 243 16.09 13.90 16.81
C ALA A 243 15.64 13.29 18.13
N GLY A 244 16.03 12.05 18.40
CA GLY A 244 15.73 11.34 19.62
C GLY A 244 16.87 10.42 20.04
N VAL A 245 17.06 10.31 21.35
CA VAL A 245 18.02 9.42 22.00
C VAL A 245 17.30 8.59 23.05
N GLY A 246 17.65 7.33 23.17
CA GLY A 246 17.01 6.40 24.09
C GLY A 246 17.99 5.53 24.86
N THR A 247 17.45 4.73 25.78
CA THR A 247 18.20 3.68 26.48
C THR A 247 18.77 2.68 25.48
N ASP A 248 19.74 1.86 25.90
CA ASP A 248 20.30 0.77 25.07
C ASP A 248 20.88 1.27 23.73
N LYS A 249 21.47 2.47 23.75
CA LYS A 249 22.09 3.13 22.58
C LYS A 249 21.10 3.33 21.40
N ARG A 250 19.81 3.45 21.68
CA ARG A 250 18.78 3.69 20.66
C ARG A 250 18.78 5.15 20.22
N TYR A 251 18.61 5.40 18.92
CA TYR A 251 18.53 6.75 18.36
C TYR A 251 17.56 6.80 17.17
N GLU A 252 17.06 8.01 16.90
CA GLU A 252 16.32 8.34 15.69
C GLU A 252 16.62 9.80 15.30
N PHE A 253 16.67 10.10 14.01
CA PHE A 253 16.71 11.47 13.52
C PHE A 253 16.04 11.59 12.16
N ALA A 254 15.60 12.80 11.86
CA ALA A 254 14.83 13.12 10.67
C ALA A 254 14.94 14.60 10.33
N GLY A 255 15.10 14.92 9.05
CA GLY A 255 15.08 16.26 8.50
C GLY A 255 14.27 16.26 7.21
N MET A 256 13.47 17.30 7.01
CA MET A 256 12.79 17.57 5.76
C MET A 256 12.75 19.07 5.54
N PHE A 257 13.11 19.49 4.34
CA PHE A 257 13.15 20.87 3.88
C PHE A 257 12.45 20.97 2.53
N ASN A 258 11.57 21.95 2.38
CA ASN A 258 10.84 22.22 1.15
C ASN A 258 10.99 23.69 0.80
N HIS A 259 11.21 23.97 -0.47
CA HIS A 259 11.29 25.30 -1.06
C HIS A 259 10.34 25.38 -2.25
N PHE A 260 9.36 26.28 -2.16
CA PHE A 260 8.41 26.56 -3.24
C PHE A 260 8.68 27.96 -3.79
N ASP A 261 8.73 28.04 -5.13
CA ASP A 261 8.69 29.30 -5.87
C ASP A 261 7.78 29.15 -7.09
N ASN A 262 6.50 29.50 -6.92
CA ASN A 262 5.47 29.36 -7.92
C ASN A 262 5.36 27.92 -8.45
N ASP A 263 5.85 27.69 -9.67
CA ASP A 263 5.86 26.41 -10.35
C ASP A 263 7.03 25.51 -9.96
N GLN A 264 8.12 26.11 -9.48
CA GLN A 264 9.32 25.41 -9.05
C GLN A 264 9.14 24.90 -7.62
N ARG A 265 9.50 23.63 -7.43
CA ARG A 265 9.46 22.97 -6.11
C ARG A 265 10.69 22.13 -5.94
N LEU A 266 11.39 22.37 -4.84
CA LEU A 266 12.52 21.57 -4.39
C LEU A 266 12.22 21.05 -3.00
N SER A 267 12.38 19.76 -2.80
CA SER A 267 12.14 19.12 -1.50
C SER A 267 13.27 18.15 -1.20
N VAL A 268 13.78 18.17 0.03
CA VAL A 268 14.87 17.32 0.52
C VAL A 268 14.44 16.67 1.83
N LEU A 269 14.74 15.39 2.00
CA LEU A 269 14.50 14.63 3.22
C LEU A 269 15.71 13.77 3.57
N VAL A 270 15.95 13.59 4.87
CA VAL A 270 17.03 12.74 5.41
C VAL A 270 16.59 12.15 6.74
N GLY A 271 16.97 10.91 7.05
CA GLY A 271 16.65 10.31 8.34
C GLY A 271 17.44 9.05 8.62
N GLY A 272 17.46 8.63 9.88
CA GLY A 272 18.03 7.35 10.28
C GLY A 272 17.64 6.93 11.68
N ASN A 273 17.62 5.62 11.95
CA ASN A 273 17.28 5.06 13.25
C ASN A 273 17.81 3.61 13.42
N ASN A 274 17.90 3.12 14.65
CA ASN A 274 18.21 1.72 15.00
C ASN A 274 17.15 1.09 15.91
N ILE A 275 15.91 1.52 15.73
CA ILE A 275 14.75 1.11 16.52
C ILE A 275 13.77 0.25 15.70
N ASN A 276 14.29 -0.47 14.69
CA ASN A 276 13.54 -1.42 13.85
C ASN A 276 12.20 -0.86 13.36
N SER A 277 12.25 0.42 12.99
CA SER A 277 11.07 1.24 12.78
C SER A 277 11.04 1.73 11.34
N PRO A 278 10.30 1.04 10.47
CA PRO A 278 10.15 1.43 9.08
C PRO A 278 9.35 2.73 8.99
N GLY A 279 9.99 3.79 8.47
CA GLY A 279 9.33 5.10 8.37
C GLY A 279 9.04 5.77 9.72
N PHE A 280 9.70 5.35 10.80
CA PHE A 280 9.57 5.92 12.14
C PHE A 280 8.17 5.73 12.74
N SER A 281 7.76 4.48 12.95
CA SER A 281 6.49 3.90 13.41
C SER A 281 5.77 4.50 14.63
N PHE A 282 6.31 5.52 15.31
CA PHE A 282 5.57 6.22 16.38
C PHE A 282 6.10 7.63 16.68
N GLY A 283 5.18 8.56 16.90
CA GLY A 283 5.47 9.91 17.40
C GLY A 283 5.55 10.97 16.31
N GLU A 284 6.34 12.03 16.53
CA GLU A 284 6.43 13.08 15.51
C GLU A 284 7.07 12.53 14.24
N ILE A 285 8.20 11.83 14.30
CA ILE A 285 9.00 11.42 13.13
C ILE A 285 8.19 10.60 12.10
N GLU A 286 7.26 9.76 12.54
CA GLU A 286 6.25 9.06 11.73
C GLU A 286 5.47 10.00 10.77
N LYS A 287 5.23 11.23 11.23
CA LYS A 287 4.52 12.26 10.47
C LYS A 287 5.40 12.94 9.41
N MET A 288 6.73 12.75 9.42
CA MET A 288 7.63 13.32 8.39
C MET A 288 7.77 12.42 7.17
N PHE A 289 7.88 11.12 7.39
CA PHE A 289 8.14 10.17 6.30
C PHE A 289 6.91 9.42 5.83
N GLY A 290 5.79 9.62 6.51
CA GLY A 290 4.55 8.94 6.17
C GLY A 290 4.60 7.46 6.56
N GLY A 291 3.43 6.93 6.91
CA GLY A 291 3.22 5.49 6.89
C GLY A 291 2.71 5.16 5.50
N GLY A 292 3.57 5.19 4.48
CA GLY A 292 3.16 4.90 3.10
C GLY A 292 2.55 3.49 2.97
N ASN A 293 2.35 2.99 1.75
CA ASN A 293 2.01 1.57 1.56
C ASN A 293 3.20 0.70 2.02
N SER A 294 3.29 0.48 3.33
CA SER A 294 4.27 -0.30 4.04
C SER A 294 3.83 -1.76 4.03
N TRP A 295 4.46 -2.57 3.18
CA TRP A 295 4.27 -4.02 3.21
C TRP A 295 5.41 -4.63 4.00
N PHE A 296 5.06 -5.33 5.08
CA PHE A 296 5.98 -6.15 5.86
C PHE A 296 5.94 -7.56 5.29
N ASN A 297 7.09 -8.06 4.85
CA ASN A 297 7.22 -9.46 4.48
C ASN A 297 7.58 -10.29 5.72
N SER A 298 7.30 -11.59 5.67
CA SER A 298 7.65 -12.53 6.74
C SER A 298 9.16 -12.62 7.00
N ASN A 299 10.00 -12.22 6.04
CA ASN A 299 11.46 -12.19 6.17
C ASN A 299 12.01 -10.91 6.81
N GLY A 300 11.18 -10.10 7.50
CA GLY A 300 11.60 -8.86 8.15
C GLY A 300 11.92 -7.68 7.21
N SER A 301 11.95 -7.90 5.88
CA SER A 301 11.97 -6.79 4.93
C SER A 301 10.66 -6.02 4.97
N PHE A 302 10.74 -4.71 4.82
CA PHE A 302 9.58 -3.88 4.61
C PHE A 302 9.74 -3.05 3.34
N SER A 303 8.66 -2.76 2.63
CA SER A 303 8.73 -1.86 1.47
C SER A 303 7.85 -0.64 1.69
N ILE A 304 8.35 0.56 1.39
CA ILE A 304 7.57 1.80 1.41
C ILE A 304 7.43 2.31 -0.03
N ASN A 305 6.21 2.25 -0.58
CA ASN A 305 5.90 2.67 -1.96
C ASN A 305 6.76 2.01 -3.05
N GLY A 306 6.93 0.69 -2.95
CA GLY A 306 7.73 -0.09 -3.91
C GLY A 306 9.24 -0.01 -3.68
N ARG A 307 9.70 0.68 -2.63
CA ARG A 307 11.11 0.76 -2.23
C ARG A 307 11.33 -0.20 -1.06
N GLN A 308 12.13 -1.24 -1.25
CA GLN A 308 12.42 -2.25 -0.24
C GLN A 308 13.50 -1.78 0.73
N PHE A 309 13.30 -2.07 2.00
CA PHE A 309 14.21 -1.81 3.10
C PHE A 309 14.45 -3.13 3.82
N GLY A 310 15.72 -3.48 3.96
CA GLY A 310 16.13 -4.70 4.62
C GLY A 310 15.66 -5.99 3.93
N GLY A 311 15.92 -7.06 4.69
CA GLY A 311 15.78 -8.47 4.40
C GLY A 311 16.54 -9.16 5.53
N GLY A 312 15.84 -9.94 6.34
CA GLY A 312 16.33 -10.54 7.57
C GLY A 312 15.44 -10.22 8.78
N GLU A 313 15.28 -11.21 9.66
CA GLU A 313 14.80 -11.02 11.02
C GLU A 313 15.84 -10.19 11.82
N GLY A 314 15.60 -9.84 13.08
CA GLY A 314 16.61 -9.16 13.91
C GLY A 314 16.39 -7.65 14.17
N ILE A 315 17.46 -6.97 14.56
CA ILE A 315 17.48 -5.52 14.82
C ILE A 315 18.01 -4.80 13.59
N THR A 316 17.12 -4.06 12.91
CA THR A 316 17.50 -3.29 11.74
C THR A 316 17.85 -1.84 12.08
N THR A 317 19.02 -1.41 11.61
CA THR A 317 19.41 0.01 11.49
C THR A 317 19.07 0.50 10.09
N SER A 318 18.35 1.61 9.98
CA SER A 318 17.89 2.18 8.71
C SER A 318 18.40 3.60 8.51
N LYS A 319 18.74 3.95 7.27
CA LYS A 319 19.14 5.29 6.82
C LYS A 319 18.41 5.64 5.54
N ILE A 320 17.94 6.88 5.43
CA ILE A 320 17.25 7.37 4.23
C ILE A 320 17.70 8.77 3.86
N GLY A 321 17.70 9.05 2.58
CA GLY A 321 17.91 10.37 2.02
C GLY A 321 17.17 10.51 0.71
N GLY A 322 16.64 11.68 0.40
CA GLY A 322 15.95 11.87 -0.86
C GLY A 322 15.79 13.32 -1.23
N ALA A 323 15.72 13.58 -2.52
CA ALA A 323 15.47 14.89 -3.08
C ALA A 323 14.43 14.78 -4.19
N ASN A 324 13.57 15.78 -4.31
CA ASN A 324 12.57 15.88 -5.36
C ASN A 324 12.59 17.28 -5.95
N TYR A 325 12.56 17.35 -7.28
CA TYR A 325 12.48 18.57 -8.06
C TYR A 325 11.27 18.48 -8.99
N ALA A 326 10.48 19.54 -9.08
CA ALA A 326 9.41 19.66 -10.05
C ALA A 326 9.29 21.10 -10.54
N ASP A 327 9.11 21.28 -11.85
CA ASP A 327 9.02 22.59 -12.49
C ASP A 327 8.20 22.54 -13.79
N SER A 328 7.71 23.70 -14.22
CA SER A 328 7.03 23.91 -15.50
C SER A 328 7.83 24.88 -16.35
N PHE A 329 8.37 24.39 -17.47
CA PHE A 329 9.09 25.19 -18.44
C PHE A 329 8.11 25.73 -19.48
N GLY A 330 7.51 26.89 -19.16
CA GLY A 330 6.41 27.46 -19.93
C GLY A 330 5.14 26.59 -19.89
N ASP A 331 4.20 26.83 -20.81
CA ASP A 331 2.88 26.16 -20.77
C ASP A 331 2.88 24.74 -21.37
N LYS A 332 4.00 24.30 -21.95
CA LYS A 332 4.07 23.08 -22.76
C LYS A 332 4.80 21.93 -22.11
N THR A 333 5.72 22.21 -21.19
CA THR A 333 6.64 21.20 -20.66
C THR A 333 6.56 21.18 -19.14
N GLU A 334 6.19 20.02 -18.59
CA GLU A 334 6.26 19.76 -17.15
C GLU A 334 7.35 18.72 -16.92
N PHE A 335 8.24 18.97 -15.95
CA PHE A 335 9.31 18.06 -15.57
C PHE A 335 9.25 17.82 -14.07
N SER A 336 9.35 16.56 -13.67
CA SER A 336 9.57 16.18 -12.28
C SER A 336 10.58 15.06 -12.19
N SER A 337 11.41 15.09 -11.16
CA SER A 337 12.40 14.06 -10.88
C SER A 337 12.58 13.88 -9.38
N ASP A 338 12.83 12.65 -8.96
CA ASP A 338 13.21 12.33 -7.59
C ASP A 338 14.40 11.39 -7.56
N TYR A 339 15.24 11.60 -6.55
CA TYR A 339 16.31 10.71 -6.14
C TYR A 339 16.05 10.25 -4.71
N PHE A 340 16.27 8.97 -4.45
CA PHE A 340 16.07 8.37 -3.14
C PHE A 340 17.19 7.36 -2.84
N TYR A 341 17.74 7.46 -1.63
CA TYR A 341 18.68 6.53 -1.03
C TYR A 341 18.02 5.85 0.16
N SER A 342 18.14 4.53 0.24
CA SER A 342 17.72 3.71 1.38
C SER A 342 18.82 2.71 1.71
N GLY A 343 19.41 2.88 2.89
CA GLY A 343 20.39 1.97 3.47
C GLY A 343 19.80 1.23 4.66
N SER A 344 20.13 -0.04 4.81
CA SER A 344 19.77 -0.84 5.99
C SER A 344 20.87 -1.83 6.35
N SER A 345 21.04 -2.08 7.65
CA SER A 345 21.87 -3.15 8.19
C SER A 345 21.05 -3.89 9.25
N SER A 346 20.88 -5.20 9.10
CA SER A 346 20.11 -6.05 10.00
C SER A 346 21.00 -7.13 10.58
N GLU A 347 21.04 -7.22 11.90
CA GLU A 347 21.74 -8.24 12.66
C GLU A 347 20.72 -9.17 13.31
N ASN A 348 20.87 -10.47 13.08
CA ASN A 348 20.01 -11.49 13.67
C ASN A 348 20.80 -12.68 14.18
N ASP A 349 20.54 -13.06 15.42
CA ASP A 349 20.92 -14.35 15.96
C ASP A 349 19.63 -15.17 16.08
N LYS A 350 19.64 -16.37 15.51
CA LYS A 350 18.50 -17.28 15.50
C LYS A 350 18.89 -18.59 16.19
N LEU A 351 18.04 -19.02 17.10
CA LEU A 351 18.03 -20.39 17.62
C LEU A 351 16.82 -21.11 17.01
N SER A 352 17.02 -22.32 16.52
CA SER A 352 15.96 -23.17 15.98
C SER A 352 16.07 -24.59 16.51
N GLU A 353 14.95 -25.17 16.92
CA GLU A 353 14.82 -26.57 17.31
C GLU A 353 13.71 -27.17 16.43
N ARG A 354 14.04 -28.15 15.60
CA ARG A 354 13.10 -28.74 14.65
C ARG A 354 12.98 -30.24 14.90
N GLU A 355 11.78 -30.71 15.17
CA GLU A 355 11.41 -32.12 15.15
C GLU A 355 10.92 -32.46 13.74
N VAL A 356 11.62 -33.32 13.02
CA VAL A 356 11.18 -33.85 11.72
C VAL A 356 10.48 -35.19 11.96
N ILE A 357 9.29 -35.32 11.38
CA ILE A 357 8.40 -36.46 11.56
C ILE A 357 8.36 -37.22 10.24
N LEU A 358 8.86 -38.45 10.24
CA LEU A 358 8.75 -39.40 9.14
C LEU A 358 7.61 -40.39 9.41
N SER A 359 7.30 -41.25 8.43
CA SER A 359 6.23 -42.25 8.56
C SER A 359 6.48 -43.31 9.63
N ASP A 360 7.76 -43.60 9.92
CA ASP A 360 8.22 -44.68 10.78
C ASP A 360 9.22 -44.24 11.85
N SER A 361 9.70 -42.99 11.80
CA SER A 361 10.75 -42.47 12.67
C SER A 361 10.68 -40.94 12.83
N ARG A 362 11.50 -40.40 13.74
CA ARG A 362 11.68 -38.97 13.97
C ARG A 362 13.16 -38.65 14.15
N TYR A 363 13.51 -37.40 13.89
CA TYR A 363 14.82 -36.88 14.22
C TYR A 363 14.73 -35.39 14.56
N TYR A 364 15.73 -34.88 15.27
CA TYR A 364 15.76 -33.51 15.77
C TYR A 364 16.89 -32.74 15.10
N VAL A 365 16.64 -31.51 14.69
CA VAL A 365 17.65 -30.60 14.13
C VAL A 365 17.69 -29.35 14.99
N ASN A 366 18.82 -29.15 15.67
CA ASN A 366 19.10 -27.94 16.42
C ASN A 366 20.02 -27.05 15.59
N SER A 367 19.66 -25.79 15.43
CA SER A 367 20.42 -24.83 14.62
C SER A 367 20.64 -23.55 15.41
N THR A 368 21.89 -23.11 15.45
CA THR A 368 22.27 -21.76 15.88
C THR A 368 22.86 -21.03 14.70
N SER A 369 22.27 -19.89 14.35
CA SER A 369 22.75 -19.10 13.22
C SER A 369 22.86 -17.62 13.56
N SER A 370 23.82 -16.97 12.92
CA SER A 370 23.98 -15.51 12.95
C SER A 370 23.99 -14.99 11.52
N SER A 371 23.35 -13.85 11.31
CA SER A 371 23.32 -13.20 10.00
C SER A 371 23.46 -11.69 10.10
N LEU A 372 24.28 -11.13 9.22
CA LEU A 372 24.40 -9.71 8.96
C LEU A 372 23.94 -9.45 7.53
N ASN A 373 22.89 -8.67 7.38
CA ASN A 373 22.35 -8.29 6.07
C ASN A 373 22.46 -6.77 5.88
N GLU A 374 23.36 -6.35 5.01
CA GLU A 374 23.52 -4.95 4.61
C GLU A 374 22.89 -4.73 3.24
N THR A 375 22.18 -3.63 3.07
CA THR A 375 21.56 -3.27 1.79
C THR A 375 21.64 -1.78 1.57
N ASP A 376 22.20 -1.37 0.43
CA ASP A 376 22.27 0.00 -0.03
C ASP A 376 21.53 0.13 -1.36
N SER A 377 20.46 0.91 -1.38
CA SER A 377 19.62 1.10 -2.56
C SER A 377 19.54 2.57 -2.95
N HIS A 378 19.69 2.81 -4.25
CA HIS A 378 19.57 4.11 -4.91
C HIS A 378 18.46 4.02 -5.95
N THR A 379 17.56 4.99 -6.00
CA THR A 379 16.51 5.07 -7.01
C THR A 379 16.45 6.49 -7.57
N PHE A 380 16.42 6.59 -8.89
CA PHE A 380 16.25 7.84 -9.62
C PHE A 380 15.05 7.70 -10.55
N ASN A 381 14.06 8.59 -10.42
CA ASN A 381 12.88 8.63 -11.27
C ASN A 381 12.79 9.99 -11.96
N SER A 382 12.22 10.00 -13.15
CA SER A 382 11.79 11.23 -13.81
C SER A 382 10.45 11.04 -14.52
N ASP A 383 9.70 12.12 -14.66
CA ASP A 383 8.48 12.21 -15.45
C ASP A 383 8.54 13.51 -16.26
N LEU A 384 8.57 13.36 -17.58
CA LEU A 384 8.61 14.44 -18.55
C LEU A 384 7.32 14.40 -19.37
N GLU A 385 6.56 15.49 -19.29
CA GLU A 385 5.35 15.70 -20.06
C GLU A 385 5.54 16.85 -21.05
N ILE A 386 5.34 16.57 -22.33
CA ILE A 386 5.50 17.55 -23.42
C ILE A 386 4.20 17.63 -24.22
N LYS A 387 3.51 18.75 -24.09
CA LYS A 387 2.34 19.14 -24.89
C LYS A 387 2.83 19.96 -26.09
N ILE A 388 3.11 19.31 -27.21
CA ILE A 388 3.55 20.00 -28.44
C ILE A 388 2.46 20.97 -28.92
N ASP A 389 1.21 20.48 -28.94
CA ASP A 389 -0.01 21.21 -29.27
C ASP A 389 -1.24 20.55 -28.58
N SER A 390 -2.46 21.02 -28.88
CA SER A 390 -3.71 20.50 -28.27
C SER A 390 -4.06 19.05 -28.68
N THR A 391 -3.35 18.51 -29.68
CA THR A 391 -3.56 17.20 -30.30
C THR A 391 -2.43 16.22 -30.05
N LEU A 392 -1.19 16.64 -29.78
CA LEU A 392 -0.03 15.77 -29.56
C LEU A 392 0.56 15.92 -28.16
N LEU A 393 0.59 14.80 -27.43
CA LEU A 393 1.19 14.66 -26.10
C LEU A 393 2.27 13.58 -26.12
N ILE A 394 3.41 13.87 -25.51
CA ILE A 394 4.49 12.92 -25.25
C ILE A 394 4.70 12.85 -23.74
N ASN A 395 4.71 11.64 -23.19
CA ASN A 395 5.03 11.36 -21.80
C ASN A 395 6.19 10.37 -21.73
N ILE A 396 7.24 10.69 -20.97
CA ILE A 396 8.43 9.85 -20.83
C ILE A 396 8.73 9.69 -19.33
N LYS A 397 8.83 8.45 -18.87
CA LYS A 397 9.04 8.13 -17.46
C LYS A 397 10.20 7.14 -17.27
N PRO A 398 11.46 7.60 -17.36
CA PRO A 398 12.60 6.76 -17.03
C PRO A 398 12.71 6.57 -15.50
N SER A 399 13.12 5.38 -15.11
CA SER A 399 13.42 5.03 -13.72
C SER A 399 14.67 4.14 -13.71
N PHE A 400 15.62 4.48 -12.86
CA PHE A 400 16.83 3.71 -12.62
C PHE A 400 16.89 3.35 -11.13
N SER A 401 17.22 2.11 -10.81
CA SER A 401 17.52 1.72 -9.44
C SER A 401 18.76 0.85 -9.40
N PHE A 402 19.60 1.06 -8.39
CA PHE A 402 20.75 0.22 -8.10
C PHE A 402 20.66 -0.21 -6.64
N THR A 403 20.76 -1.51 -6.38
CA THR A 403 20.74 -2.08 -5.05
C THR A 403 21.95 -2.99 -4.88
N LYS A 404 22.75 -2.73 -3.85
CA LYS A 404 23.79 -3.64 -3.38
C LYS A 404 23.33 -4.30 -2.09
N THR A 405 23.43 -5.62 -2.01
CA THR A 405 23.14 -6.39 -0.81
C THR A 405 24.35 -7.24 -0.46
N ILE A 406 24.76 -7.22 0.80
CA ILE A 406 25.78 -8.10 1.36
C ILE A 406 25.11 -8.92 2.45
N THR A 407 25.26 -10.24 2.38
CA THR A 407 24.79 -11.18 3.39
C THR A 407 25.96 -11.98 3.91
N GLU A 408 26.26 -11.83 5.19
CA GLU A 408 27.14 -12.74 5.92
C GLU A 408 26.26 -13.65 6.76
N TYR A 409 26.49 -14.95 6.66
CA TYR A 409 25.72 -15.96 7.39
C TYR A 409 26.63 -17.02 7.96
N THR A 410 26.39 -17.38 9.21
CA THR A 410 27.02 -18.51 9.88
C THR A 410 25.96 -19.41 10.50
N SER A 411 26.16 -20.73 10.42
CA SER A 411 25.29 -21.73 11.02
C SER A 411 26.11 -22.79 11.73
N ASN A 412 25.57 -23.29 12.84
CA ASN A 412 25.96 -24.52 13.49
C ASN A 412 24.71 -25.37 13.63
N ASP A 413 24.68 -26.50 12.92
CA ASP A 413 23.54 -27.39 12.87
C ASP A 413 23.92 -28.76 13.47
N GLU A 414 23.11 -29.27 14.37
CA GLU A 414 23.24 -30.61 14.97
C GLU A 414 21.98 -31.40 14.64
N THR A 415 22.15 -32.62 14.12
CA THR A 415 21.06 -33.57 13.88
C THR A 415 21.15 -34.71 14.88
N LEU A 416 20.05 -35.01 15.55
CA LEU A 416 19.94 -36.04 16.58
C LEU A 416 18.89 -37.09 16.18
N ASP A 417 19.13 -38.37 16.48
CA ASP A 417 18.14 -39.44 16.33
C ASP A 417 17.02 -39.38 17.41
N GLU A 418 16.10 -40.35 17.41
CA GLU A 418 15.01 -40.44 18.40
C GLU A 418 15.51 -40.59 19.84
N GLU A 419 16.67 -41.22 20.02
CA GLU A 419 17.34 -41.38 21.31
C GLU A 419 18.22 -40.18 21.70
N PHE A 420 18.22 -39.11 20.89
CA PHE A 420 19.03 -37.90 21.04
C PHE A 420 20.54 -38.11 20.91
N ASN A 421 20.97 -39.14 20.18
CA ASN A 421 22.38 -39.29 19.79
C ASN A 421 22.67 -38.44 18.54
N LEU A 422 23.84 -37.82 18.51
CA LEU A 422 24.31 -37.04 17.36
C LEU A 422 24.56 -37.94 16.15
N THR A 423 23.87 -37.65 15.04
CA THR A 423 24.00 -38.36 13.76
C THR A 423 24.72 -37.54 12.70
N ASN A 424 24.62 -36.21 12.73
CA ASN A 424 25.36 -35.31 11.84
C ASN A 424 25.55 -33.95 12.51
N GLN A 425 26.68 -33.29 12.27
CA GLN A 425 26.87 -31.87 12.56
C GLN A 425 27.37 -31.11 11.33
N SER A 426 26.94 -29.86 11.18
CA SER A 426 27.37 -29.00 10.09
C SER A 426 27.74 -27.59 10.55
N ASP A 427 28.93 -27.16 10.16
CA ASP A 427 29.39 -25.78 10.22
C ASP A 427 29.22 -25.14 8.85
N VAL A 428 28.56 -23.99 8.76
CA VAL A 428 28.42 -23.25 7.50
C VAL A 428 28.84 -21.80 7.71
N LYS A 429 29.67 -21.29 6.80
CA LYS A 429 29.97 -19.87 6.65
C LYS A 429 29.73 -19.48 5.20
N SER A 430 28.94 -18.45 4.98
CA SER A 430 28.72 -17.93 3.64
C SER A 430 28.82 -16.41 3.61
N PHE A 431 29.44 -15.90 2.55
CA PHE A 431 29.48 -14.49 2.21
C PHE A 431 28.90 -14.33 0.81
N VAL A 432 27.83 -13.55 0.69
CA VAL A 432 27.14 -13.31 -0.58
C VAL A 432 27.09 -11.82 -0.83
N GLU A 433 27.64 -11.37 -1.96
CA GLU A 433 27.48 -10.01 -2.44
C GLU A 433 26.64 -10.01 -3.72
N ASN A 434 25.52 -9.29 -3.71
CA ASN A 434 24.64 -9.13 -4.86
C ASN A 434 24.51 -7.66 -5.27
N ARG A 435 24.55 -7.39 -6.58
CA ARG A 435 24.38 -6.07 -7.19
C ARG A 435 23.27 -6.14 -8.23
N LEU A 436 22.14 -5.52 -7.92
CA LEU A 436 20.96 -5.43 -8.78
C LEU A 436 20.89 -4.04 -9.42
N SER A 437 20.99 -3.98 -10.74
CA SER A 437 20.73 -2.79 -11.55
C SER A 437 19.42 -2.95 -12.30
N ASN A 438 18.48 -2.02 -12.11
CA ASN A 438 17.26 -1.94 -12.90
C ASN A 438 17.21 -0.63 -13.66
N PHE A 439 16.85 -0.71 -14.93
CA PHE A 439 16.42 0.41 -15.73
C PHE A 439 15.02 0.12 -16.27
N SER A 440 14.11 1.07 -16.17
CA SER A 440 12.83 1.00 -16.84
C SER A 440 12.46 2.32 -17.49
N ASN A 441 11.71 2.26 -18.57
CA ASN A 441 11.21 3.45 -19.26
C ASN A 441 9.82 3.17 -19.80
N ALA A 442 8.86 4.02 -19.42
CA ALA A 442 7.55 4.10 -20.04
C ALA A 442 7.43 5.36 -20.91
N LEU A 443 7.34 5.16 -22.22
CA LEU A 443 7.09 6.19 -23.22
C LEU A 443 5.66 6.05 -23.75
N SER A 444 4.87 7.12 -23.69
CA SER A 444 3.56 7.22 -24.34
C SER A 444 3.53 8.43 -25.27
N ILE A 445 3.19 8.18 -26.54
CA ILE A 445 2.95 9.21 -27.54
C ILE A 445 1.49 9.11 -27.95
N THR A 446 0.72 10.18 -27.74
CA THR A 446 -0.71 10.21 -28.06
C THR A 446 -1.02 11.36 -29.01
N LYS A 447 -1.54 11.03 -30.20
CA LYS A 447 -2.05 12.00 -31.19
C LYS A 447 -3.56 11.88 -31.34
N LYS A 448 -4.29 12.98 -31.10
CA LYS A 448 -5.74 13.08 -31.33
C LYS A 448 -6.04 13.45 -32.78
N PHE A 449 -7.18 12.97 -33.27
CA PHE A 449 -7.70 13.32 -34.60
C PHE A 449 -9.18 13.73 -34.52
N GLY A 450 -9.52 14.79 -35.25
CA GLY A 450 -10.89 15.31 -35.31
C GLY A 450 -11.47 15.70 -33.95
N SER A 451 -12.78 15.94 -33.91
CA SER A 451 -13.51 16.37 -32.70
C SER A 451 -14.32 15.25 -32.03
N LYS A 452 -14.38 14.07 -32.65
CA LYS A 452 -15.23 12.93 -32.19
C LYS A 452 -14.55 12.03 -31.15
N GLY A 453 -13.31 12.31 -30.77
CA GLY A 453 -12.55 11.56 -29.75
C GLY A 453 -11.67 10.43 -30.30
N ALA A 454 -11.28 10.50 -31.59
CA ALA A 454 -10.33 9.57 -32.18
C ALA A 454 -8.90 9.90 -31.73
N PHE A 455 -8.07 8.88 -31.55
CA PHE A 455 -6.64 9.05 -31.32
C PHE A 455 -5.84 7.82 -31.75
N LEU A 456 -4.55 8.02 -31.96
CA LEU A 456 -3.53 6.98 -32.06
C LEU A 456 -2.61 7.13 -30.85
N ARG A 457 -2.41 6.04 -30.11
CA ARG A 457 -1.48 5.98 -28.99
C ARG A 457 -0.43 4.90 -29.26
N PHE A 458 0.82 5.27 -29.03
CA PHE A 458 1.94 4.35 -29.03
C PHE A 458 2.57 4.34 -27.64
N ASN A 459 2.59 3.17 -27.02
CA ASN A 459 3.24 2.93 -25.74
C ASN A 459 4.45 2.02 -25.96
N ILE A 460 5.59 2.39 -25.39
CA ILE A 460 6.73 1.50 -25.24
C ILE A 460 7.05 1.42 -23.75
N ASN A 461 7.13 0.20 -23.24
CA ASN A 461 7.71 -0.11 -21.94
C ASN A 461 8.97 -0.95 -22.16
N ASN A 462 10.08 -0.52 -21.58
CA ASN A 462 11.31 -1.28 -21.54
C ASN A 462 11.67 -1.49 -20.08
N LYS A 463 12.10 -2.68 -19.70
CA LYS A 463 12.69 -2.96 -18.40
C LYS A 463 13.90 -3.85 -18.62
N ILE A 464 15.02 -3.45 -18.05
CA ILE A 464 16.27 -4.19 -18.03
C ILE A 464 16.61 -4.36 -16.56
N SER A 465 16.78 -5.60 -16.13
CA SER A 465 17.17 -5.97 -14.77
C SER A 465 18.42 -6.84 -14.87
N LYS A 466 19.49 -6.47 -14.18
CA LYS A 466 20.71 -7.24 -14.13
C LYS A 466 21.11 -7.45 -12.67
N THR A 467 21.21 -8.70 -12.26
CA THR A 467 21.76 -9.12 -10.97
C THR A 467 23.10 -9.77 -11.23
N GLU A 468 24.16 -9.21 -10.65
CA GLU A 468 25.48 -9.83 -10.59
C GLU A 468 25.77 -10.16 -9.14
N GLY A 469 26.33 -11.33 -8.85
CA GLY A 469 26.68 -11.69 -7.49
C GLY A 469 27.80 -12.68 -7.38
N ASP A 470 28.49 -12.63 -6.26
CA ASP A 470 29.56 -13.54 -5.87
C ASP A 470 29.15 -14.23 -4.56
N ASP A 471 29.08 -15.55 -4.60
CA ASP A 471 28.69 -16.39 -3.46
C ASP A 471 29.91 -17.21 -3.03
N PHE A 472 30.37 -16.98 -1.81
CA PHE A 472 31.40 -17.78 -1.17
C PHE A 472 30.75 -18.65 -0.12
N ILE A 473 31.00 -19.96 -0.17
CA ILE A 473 30.55 -20.90 0.84
C ILE A 473 31.73 -21.74 1.33
N ASN A 474 31.83 -21.84 2.65
CA ASN A 474 32.74 -22.75 3.33
C ASN A 474 31.90 -23.53 4.35
N SER A 475 31.77 -24.83 4.14
CA SER A 475 31.02 -25.70 5.03
C SER A 475 31.72 -27.01 5.28
N LEU A 476 31.67 -27.48 6.52
CA LEU A 476 32.09 -28.81 6.92
C LEU A 476 30.88 -29.53 7.49
N SER A 477 30.52 -30.67 6.90
CA SER A 477 29.47 -31.54 7.43
C SER A 477 30.08 -32.89 7.80
N GLU A 478 29.86 -33.35 9.03
CA GLU A 478 30.37 -34.61 9.55
C GLU A 478 29.20 -35.53 9.90
N VAL A 479 29.09 -36.65 9.18
CA VAL A 479 28.11 -37.70 9.44
C VAL A 479 28.72 -38.73 10.36
N PHE A 480 28.01 -39.07 11.43
CA PHE A 480 28.40 -40.06 12.43
C PHE A 480 27.58 -41.34 12.28
N GLY A 481 28.12 -42.49 12.72
CA GLY A 481 27.40 -43.76 12.71
C GLY A 481 28.17 -44.89 12.03
N SER A 482 27.45 -45.72 11.27
CA SER A 482 28.00 -46.94 10.65
C SER A 482 28.91 -46.68 9.44
N ASP A 483 28.76 -45.53 8.78
CA ASP A 483 29.60 -45.09 7.67
C ASP A 483 29.97 -43.60 7.85
N PRO A 484 30.97 -43.30 8.69
CA PRO A 484 31.32 -41.92 9.00
C PRO A 484 31.98 -41.23 7.80
N GLU A 485 31.47 -40.07 7.43
CA GLU A 485 31.96 -39.26 6.31
C GLU A 485 32.10 -37.80 6.73
N ALA A 486 33.15 -37.13 6.24
CA ALA A 486 33.31 -35.68 6.37
C ALA A 486 33.28 -35.06 4.97
N ILE A 487 32.33 -34.15 4.76
CA ILE A 487 32.13 -33.44 3.50
C ILE A 487 32.60 -32.01 3.72
N ASP A 488 33.78 -31.68 3.19
CA ASP A 488 34.29 -30.32 3.11
C ASP A 488 33.87 -29.69 1.78
N ARG A 489 33.23 -28.52 1.84
CA ARG A 489 32.89 -27.71 0.66
C ARG A 489 33.45 -26.32 0.83
N ASN A 490 34.37 -25.97 -0.05
CA ASN A 490 34.90 -24.62 -0.17
C ASN A 490 34.74 -24.18 -1.63
N GLN A 491 33.76 -23.32 -1.89
CA GLN A 491 33.34 -22.99 -3.25
C GLN A 491 33.13 -21.48 -3.45
N LEU A 492 33.37 -21.05 -4.68
CA LEU A 492 33.03 -19.73 -5.20
C LEU A 492 32.07 -19.89 -6.38
N ALA A 493 30.89 -19.27 -6.29
CA ALA A 493 29.98 -19.15 -7.42
C ALA A 493 29.85 -17.70 -7.90
N ASN A 494 30.05 -17.47 -9.19
CA ASN A 494 29.75 -16.19 -9.84
C ASN A 494 28.41 -16.29 -10.54
N ASN A 495 27.48 -15.41 -10.19
CA ASN A 495 26.13 -15.36 -10.74
C ASN A 495 25.95 -14.11 -11.61
N SER A 496 25.36 -14.28 -12.79
CA SER A 496 24.95 -13.20 -13.68
C SER A 496 23.57 -13.53 -14.26
N ASN A 497 22.55 -12.84 -13.74
CA ASN A 497 21.17 -12.95 -14.19
C ASN A 497 20.75 -11.65 -14.87
N GLN A 498 20.38 -11.70 -16.14
CA GLN A 498 19.88 -10.54 -16.89
C GLN A 498 18.50 -10.81 -17.47
N SER A 499 17.54 -9.96 -17.13
CA SER A 499 16.18 -9.97 -17.69
C SER A 499 15.95 -8.71 -18.51
N ASN A 500 15.56 -8.88 -19.77
CA ASN A 500 15.23 -7.80 -20.69
C ASN A 500 13.78 -7.96 -21.15
N ASP A 501 12.88 -7.11 -20.62
CA ASP A 501 11.48 -7.03 -21.02
C ASP A 501 11.28 -5.85 -21.98
N PHE A 502 10.84 -6.12 -23.20
CA PHE A 502 10.38 -5.12 -24.15
C PHE A 502 8.90 -5.32 -24.42
N THR A 503 8.08 -4.28 -24.25
CA THR A 503 6.66 -4.31 -24.65
C THR A 503 6.32 -3.05 -25.43
N SER A 504 5.76 -3.22 -26.61
CA SER A 504 5.21 -2.13 -27.42
C SER A 504 3.72 -2.35 -27.64
N LYS A 505 2.94 -1.28 -27.56
CA LYS A 505 1.49 -1.31 -27.78
C LYS A 505 1.04 -0.16 -28.65
N VAL A 506 0.38 -0.47 -29.75
CA VAL A 506 -0.30 0.50 -30.62
C VAL A 506 -1.79 0.40 -30.37
N ARG A 507 -2.45 1.52 -30.11
CA ARG A 507 -3.91 1.62 -30.01
C ARG A 507 -4.44 2.69 -30.96
N TYR A 508 -5.30 2.29 -31.88
CA TYR A 508 -6.09 3.21 -32.68
C TYR A 508 -7.54 3.20 -32.22
N ARG A 509 -8.05 4.35 -31.77
CA ARG A 509 -9.46 4.50 -31.38
C ARG A 509 -10.28 5.09 -32.52
N TRP A 510 -11.30 4.35 -32.92
CA TRP A 510 -12.32 4.79 -33.86
C TRP A 510 -13.65 5.11 -33.13
N PRO A 511 -14.10 6.39 -33.10
CA PRO A 511 -15.41 6.75 -32.57
C PRO A 511 -16.53 6.41 -33.56
N ILE A 512 -17.38 5.44 -33.19
CA ILE A 512 -18.61 5.11 -33.92
C ILE A 512 -19.69 6.15 -33.59
N ILE A 513 -19.89 6.43 -32.30
CA ILE A 513 -20.75 7.50 -31.80
C ILE A 513 -19.88 8.43 -30.97
N ALA A 514 -19.77 9.69 -31.39
CA ALA A 514 -18.94 10.68 -30.73
C ALA A 514 -19.19 10.71 -29.21
N LYS A 515 -18.11 10.59 -28.43
CA LYS A 515 -18.13 10.59 -26.96
C LYS A 515 -18.86 9.42 -26.29
N LYS A 516 -19.46 8.48 -27.03
CA LYS A 516 -20.28 7.40 -26.47
C LYS A 516 -19.86 5.98 -26.85
N LEU A 517 -19.61 5.70 -28.12
CA LEU A 517 -19.30 4.35 -28.58
C LEU A 517 -18.02 4.38 -29.40
N PHE A 518 -17.05 3.57 -28.98
CA PHE A 518 -15.73 3.49 -29.59
C PHE A 518 -15.36 2.04 -29.86
N VAL A 519 -14.66 1.83 -30.98
CA VAL A 519 -13.94 0.59 -31.26
C VAL A 519 -12.46 0.94 -31.19
N ASN A 520 -11.69 0.21 -30.38
CA ASN A 520 -10.24 0.33 -30.33
C ASN A 520 -9.65 -0.90 -31.03
N PHE A 521 -8.68 -0.66 -31.90
CA PHE A 521 -7.81 -1.69 -32.45
C PHE A 521 -6.50 -1.63 -31.69
N ASP A 522 -6.11 -2.76 -31.13
CA ASP A 522 -4.93 -2.92 -30.31
C ASP A 522 -3.96 -3.89 -30.99
N TYR A 523 -2.67 -3.58 -30.94
CA TYR A 523 -1.61 -4.52 -31.27
C TYR A 523 -0.54 -4.43 -30.19
N GLU A 524 -0.28 -5.54 -29.52
CA GLU A 524 0.73 -5.68 -28.49
C GLU A 524 1.83 -6.63 -28.98
N TYR A 525 3.08 -6.19 -28.89
CA TYR A 525 4.26 -7.02 -29.12
C TYR A 525 5.12 -6.99 -27.86
N GLN A 526 5.46 -8.17 -27.36
CA GLN A 526 6.30 -8.35 -26.19
C GLN A 526 7.45 -9.30 -26.53
N HIS A 527 8.65 -8.95 -26.07
CA HIS A 527 9.86 -9.74 -26.18
C HIS A 527 10.56 -9.73 -24.84
N ASN A 528 10.51 -10.86 -24.15
CA ASN A 528 11.14 -11.07 -22.87
C ASN A 528 12.29 -12.04 -23.03
N LYS A 529 13.48 -11.66 -22.58
CA LYS A 529 14.67 -12.50 -22.61
C LYS A 529 15.28 -12.55 -21.22
N ASP A 530 15.41 -13.76 -20.68
CA ASP A 530 16.11 -14.00 -19.42
C ASP A 530 17.38 -14.80 -19.69
N GLU A 531 18.51 -14.31 -19.22
CA GLU A 531 19.83 -14.96 -19.29
C GLU A 531 20.26 -15.24 -17.85
N ASN A 532 20.62 -16.48 -17.54
CA ASN A 532 21.05 -16.90 -16.22
C ASN A 532 22.34 -17.71 -16.37
N VAL A 533 23.44 -17.14 -15.90
CA VAL A 533 24.74 -17.78 -15.88
C VAL A 533 25.20 -17.88 -14.43
N LYS A 534 25.48 -19.10 -13.98
CA LYS A 534 26.11 -19.39 -12.70
C LYS A 534 27.32 -20.27 -12.97
N SER A 535 28.49 -19.81 -12.56
CA SER A 535 29.73 -20.61 -12.66
C SER A 535 30.23 -20.88 -11.26
N THR A 536 30.20 -22.15 -10.85
CA THR A 536 30.66 -22.62 -9.54
C THR A 536 32.03 -23.26 -9.67
N PHE A 537 32.95 -22.90 -8.79
CA PHE A 537 34.31 -23.41 -8.73
C PHE A 537 34.61 -23.95 -7.33
N ASP A 538 35.10 -25.19 -7.26
CA ASP A 538 35.64 -25.79 -6.06
C ASP A 538 37.07 -25.28 -5.82
N PHE A 539 37.46 -25.18 -4.56
CA PHE A 539 38.82 -24.84 -4.16
C PHE A 539 39.80 -25.95 -4.59
N ASP A 540 40.88 -25.58 -5.27
CA ASP A 540 41.94 -26.52 -5.67
C ASP A 540 43.20 -26.31 -4.83
N ASP A 541 43.54 -27.30 -4.00
CA ASP A 541 44.72 -27.29 -3.13
C ASP A 541 46.06 -27.21 -3.90
N VAL A 542 46.09 -27.62 -5.16
CA VAL A 542 47.30 -27.59 -5.99
C VAL A 542 47.61 -26.17 -6.47
N THR A 543 46.59 -25.43 -6.88
CA THR A 543 46.71 -24.04 -7.36
C THR A 543 46.49 -23.01 -6.25
N ASN A 544 45.95 -23.44 -5.10
CA ASN A 544 45.59 -22.60 -3.96
C ASN A 544 44.62 -21.47 -4.36
N ASP A 545 43.68 -21.79 -5.25
CA ASP A 545 42.67 -20.87 -5.81
C ASP A 545 41.42 -21.65 -6.28
N PHE A 546 40.31 -20.95 -6.55
CA PHE A 546 39.06 -21.54 -7.03
C PHE A 546 39.11 -21.78 -8.55
N THR A 547 39.76 -22.87 -8.97
CA THR A 547 39.97 -23.18 -10.40
C THR A 547 39.29 -24.45 -10.88
N SER A 548 38.80 -25.30 -9.97
CA SER A 548 38.12 -26.54 -10.33
C SER A 548 36.66 -26.27 -10.69
N PHE A 549 36.34 -26.18 -11.98
CA PHE A 549 34.97 -25.91 -12.44
C PHE A 549 34.03 -27.07 -12.09
N ASN A 550 32.95 -26.75 -11.37
CA ASN A 550 31.92 -27.69 -10.98
C ASN A 550 30.73 -27.58 -11.95
N GLU A 551 30.66 -28.50 -12.92
CA GLU A 551 29.62 -28.50 -13.95
C GLU A 551 28.22 -28.75 -13.37
N ASP A 552 28.11 -29.65 -12.38
CA ASP A 552 26.82 -30.05 -11.78
C ASP A 552 26.13 -28.90 -11.03
N GLN A 553 26.91 -27.97 -10.47
CA GLN A 553 26.42 -26.79 -9.75
C GLN A 553 26.48 -25.49 -10.57
N SER A 554 26.77 -25.59 -11.88
CA SER A 554 26.83 -24.46 -12.81
C SER A 554 25.66 -24.46 -13.79
N THR A 555 25.32 -23.27 -14.32
CA THR A 555 24.26 -23.09 -15.30
C THR A 555 24.67 -22.05 -16.35
N ASP A 556 24.36 -22.29 -17.63
CA ASP A 556 24.40 -21.27 -18.70
C ASP A 556 23.11 -21.36 -19.48
N PHE A 557 22.22 -20.41 -19.25
CA PHE A 557 20.82 -20.60 -19.58
C PHE A 557 20.17 -19.36 -20.20
N ASN A 558 19.44 -19.54 -21.29
CA ASN A 558 18.76 -18.49 -22.04
C ASN A 558 17.30 -18.83 -22.30
N TYR A 559 16.39 -18.00 -21.78
CA TYR A 559 14.96 -18.02 -22.06
C TYR A 559 14.56 -16.92 -23.01
N THR A 560 13.63 -17.18 -23.92
CA THR A 560 13.00 -16.13 -24.72
C THR A 560 11.50 -16.39 -24.87
N ASP A 561 10.69 -15.40 -24.50
CA ASP A 561 9.24 -15.37 -24.67
C ASP A 561 8.86 -14.23 -25.63
N ILE A 562 8.41 -14.59 -26.82
CA ILE A 562 7.96 -13.66 -27.85
C ILE A 562 6.45 -13.76 -27.95
N LYS A 563 5.74 -12.64 -27.75
CA LYS A 563 4.28 -12.56 -27.82
C LYS A 563 3.86 -11.50 -28.83
N SER A 564 2.97 -11.87 -29.75
CA SER A 564 2.24 -10.95 -30.63
C SER A 564 0.74 -11.11 -30.41
N ALA A 565 0.06 -10.03 -30.08
CA ALA A 565 -1.36 -10.06 -29.70
C ALA A 565 -2.15 -8.95 -30.38
N PRO A 566 -2.66 -9.16 -31.61
CA PRO A 566 -3.72 -8.32 -32.17
C PRO A 566 -5.01 -8.45 -31.34
N GLY A 567 -5.69 -7.34 -31.17
CA GLY A 567 -6.91 -7.28 -30.37
C GLY A 567 -7.87 -6.19 -30.79
N THR A 568 -9.11 -6.31 -30.31
CA THR A 568 -10.15 -5.32 -30.52
C THR A 568 -10.95 -5.14 -29.24
N GLU A 569 -11.25 -3.88 -28.89
CA GLU A 569 -12.05 -3.52 -27.72
C GLU A 569 -13.21 -2.61 -28.13
N ILE A 570 -14.44 -3.06 -27.89
CA ILE A 570 -15.62 -2.21 -28.00
C ILE A 570 -15.86 -1.56 -26.63
N SER A 571 -15.97 -0.24 -26.59
CA SER A 571 -16.26 0.50 -25.36
C SER A 571 -17.45 1.44 -25.53
N TYR A 572 -18.37 1.39 -24.57
CA TYR A 572 -19.53 2.26 -24.47
C TYR A 572 -19.44 3.11 -23.20
N ARG A 573 -19.73 4.41 -23.32
CA ARG A 573 -19.63 5.39 -22.24
C ARG A 573 -20.81 6.35 -22.28
N ASP A 574 -21.48 6.48 -21.15
CA ASP A 574 -22.52 7.47 -20.90
C ASP A 574 -22.42 7.95 -19.44
N LYS A 575 -23.32 8.84 -18.98
CA LYS A 575 -23.21 9.46 -17.65
C LYS A 575 -23.28 8.45 -16.50
N LYS A 576 -24.02 7.35 -16.67
CA LYS A 576 -24.22 6.32 -15.63
C LYS A 576 -23.50 5.00 -15.91
N LEU A 577 -23.32 4.65 -17.18
CA LEU A 577 -22.79 3.36 -17.58
C LEU A 577 -21.52 3.57 -18.40
N SER A 578 -20.47 2.88 -18.00
CA SER A 578 -19.27 2.68 -18.82
C SER A 578 -18.95 1.20 -18.86
N THR A 579 -18.75 0.67 -20.04
CA THR A 579 -18.41 -0.74 -20.22
C THR A 579 -17.50 -0.94 -21.42
N SER A 580 -16.65 -1.96 -21.34
CA SER A 580 -15.79 -2.37 -22.44
C SER A 580 -15.70 -3.90 -22.50
N LEU A 581 -15.67 -4.43 -23.71
CA LEU A 581 -15.36 -5.82 -24.01
C LEU A 581 -14.18 -5.85 -24.99
N GLY A 582 -13.07 -6.41 -24.55
CA GLY A 582 -11.84 -6.59 -25.32
C GLY A 582 -11.51 -8.06 -25.51
N VAL A 583 -11.08 -8.40 -26.72
CA VAL A 583 -10.57 -9.73 -27.09
C VAL A 583 -9.22 -9.55 -27.77
N ASN A 584 -8.21 -10.29 -27.32
CA ASN A 584 -6.92 -10.38 -28.00
C ASN A 584 -6.68 -11.84 -28.41
N TYR A 585 -6.14 -12.06 -29.60
CA TYR A 585 -5.66 -13.36 -30.02
C TYR A 585 -4.14 -13.37 -29.90
N VAL A 586 -3.60 -14.26 -29.07
CA VAL A 586 -2.19 -14.31 -28.71
C VAL A 586 -1.49 -15.37 -29.54
N PHE A 587 -0.42 -14.97 -30.22
CA PHE A 587 0.61 -15.84 -30.77
C PHE A 587 1.83 -15.73 -29.88
N ARG A 588 2.32 -16.85 -29.34
CA ARG A 588 3.44 -16.88 -28.40
C ARG A 588 4.44 -17.96 -28.78
N THR A 589 5.72 -17.62 -28.80
CA THR A 589 6.83 -18.58 -28.98
C THR A 589 7.72 -18.54 -27.75
N LEU A 590 7.90 -19.70 -27.13
CA LEU A 590 8.82 -19.91 -26.01
C LEU A 590 10.05 -20.66 -26.52
N LYS A 591 11.24 -20.14 -26.24
CA LYS A 591 12.53 -20.76 -26.56
C LYS A 591 13.36 -20.91 -25.30
N ASN A 592 13.99 -22.06 -25.16
CA ASN A 592 14.91 -22.40 -24.09
C ASN A 592 16.22 -22.88 -24.73
N PHE A 593 17.34 -22.32 -24.27
CA PHE A 593 18.68 -22.73 -24.65
C PHE A 593 19.55 -22.90 -23.40
N ASP A 594 20.12 -24.09 -23.21
CA ASP A 594 21.13 -24.41 -22.22
C ASP A 594 22.48 -24.62 -22.93
N GLY A 595 23.47 -23.79 -22.58
CA GLY A 595 24.81 -23.82 -23.18
C GLY A 595 25.68 -24.98 -22.70
N LEU A 596 25.45 -25.47 -21.47
CA LEU A 596 26.15 -26.62 -20.89
C LEU A 596 25.55 -27.93 -21.40
N ARG A 597 24.23 -27.97 -21.61
CA ARG A 597 23.49 -29.18 -22.01
C ARG A 597 22.56 -28.93 -23.20
N PRO A 598 23.09 -28.73 -24.43
CA PRO A 598 22.31 -28.35 -25.61
C PRO A 598 21.22 -29.36 -26.03
N GLU A 599 21.31 -30.61 -25.59
CA GLU A 599 20.34 -31.68 -25.84
C GLU A 599 18.96 -31.41 -25.22
N TYR A 600 18.85 -30.53 -24.23
CA TYR A 600 17.58 -30.17 -23.57
C TYR A 600 16.91 -28.91 -24.14
N ASN A 601 17.44 -28.34 -25.23
CA ASN A 601 16.90 -27.14 -25.86
C ASN A 601 15.50 -27.39 -26.45
N ILE A 602 14.55 -26.50 -26.16
CA ILE A 602 13.16 -26.62 -26.63
C ILE A 602 12.64 -25.32 -27.23
N GLU A 603 11.82 -25.45 -28.27
CA GLU A 603 11.03 -24.36 -28.87
C GLU A 603 9.57 -24.79 -28.95
N ARG A 604 8.66 -23.93 -28.49
CA ARG A 604 7.22 -24.22 -28.41
C ARG A 604 6.40 -23.01 -28.83
N ASP A 605 5.46 -23.24 -29.74
CA ASP A 605 4.47 -22.25 -30.14
C ASP A 605 3.12 -22.50 -29.44
N PHE A 606 2.47 -21.41 -29.06
CA PHE A 606 1.18 -21.42 -28.39
C PHE A 606 0.26 -20.34 -28.95
N GLU A 607 -1.01 -20.70 -29.06
CA GLU A 607 -2.08 -19.78 -29.42
C GLU A 607 -3.14 -19.78 -28.31
N ALA A 608 -3.62 -18.59 -27.95
CA ALA A 608 -4.65 -18.44 -26.93
C ALA A 608 -5.51 -17.20 -27.18
N ALA A 609 -6.75 -17.24 -26.71
CA ALA A 609 -7.60 -16.06 -26.63
C ALA A 609 -7.52 -15.45 -25.22
N GLU A 610 -7.28 -14.14 -25.15
CA GLU A 610 -7.40 -13.35 -23.92
C GLU A 610 -8.66 -12.50 -23.97
N LEU A 611 -9.35 -12.40 -22.83
CA LEU A 611 -10.58 -11.62 -22.70
C LEU A 611 -10.43 -10.59 -21.58
N ASN A 612 -10.93 -9.39 -21.79
CA ASN A 612 -10.97 -8.34 -20.78
C ASN A 612 -12.30 -7.60 -20.86
N THR A 613 -13.09 -7.69 -19.79
CA THR A 613 -14.37 -7.01 -19.68
C THR A 613 -14.37 -6.10 -18.47
N ARG A 614 -14.91 -4.90 -18.61
CA ARG A 614 -15.12 -3.96 -17.52
C ARG A 614 -16.53 -3.40 -17.57
N LEU A 615 -17.12 -3.21 -16.41
CA LEU A 615 -18.42 -2.59 -16.18
C LEU A 615 -18.28 -1.63 -15.02
N ASN A 616 -18.65 -0.37 -15.24
CA ASN A 616 -18.80 0.63 -14.21
C ASN A 616 -20.20 1.23 -14.32
N TYR A 617 -21.00 1.10 -13.26
CA TYR A 617 -22.36 1.61 -13.22
C TYR A 617 -22.57 2.51 -11.99
N LYS A 618 -22.86 3.78 -12.25
CA LYS A 618 -23.16 4.80 -11.24
C LYS A 618 -24.68 4.90 -11.04
N PHE A 619 -25.20 4.33 -9.95
CA PHE A 619 -26.62 4.46 -9.58
C PHE A 619 -26.97 5.91 -9.23
N SER A 620 -26.06 6.56 -8.52
CA SER A 620 -26.10 7.96 -8.13
C SER A 620 -24.67 8.47 -7.90
N LYS A 621 -24.51 9.73 -7.51
CA LYS A 621 -23.21 10.25 -7.05
C LYS A 621 -22.71 9.55 -5.77
N LYS A 622 -23.63 8.95 -4.99
CA LYS A 622 -23.36 8.28 -3.70
C LYS A 622 -23.03 6.80 -3.85
N ALA A 623 -23.42 6.14 -4.95
CA ALA A 623 -23.34 4.68 -5.08
C ALA A 623 -22.96 4.21 -6.49
N SER A 624 -22.01 3.28 -6.59
CA SER A 624 -21.55 2.67 -7.84
C SER A 624 -21.19 1.19 -7.69
N ILE A 625 -21.26 0.47 -8.80
CA ILE A 625 -20.70 -0.87 -8.97
C ILE A 625 -19.57 -0.79 -9.99
N TYR A 626 -18.48 -1.47 -9.70
CA TYR A 626 -17.47 -1.84 -10.67
C TYR A 626 -17.39 -3.37 -10.73
N ALA A 627 -17.33 -3.93 -11.94
CA ALA A 627 -17.09 -5.34 -12.15
C ALA A 627 -16.12 -5.53 -13.31
N SER A 628 -15.23 -6.51 -13.20
CA SER A 628 -14.33 -6.88 -14.27
C SER A 628 -14.15 -8.39 -14.36
N TYR A 629 -13.88 -8.85 -15.57
CA TYR A 629 -13.51 -10.22 -15.85
C TYR A 629 -12.30 -10.21 -16.77
N ARG A 630 -11.29 -11.03 -16.43
CA ARG A 630 -10.08 -11.21 -17.22
C ARG A 630 -9.80 -12.69 -17.41
N LEU A 631 -9.60 -13.09 -18.66
CA LEU A 631 -8.97 -14.36 -19.03
C LEU A 631 -7.56 -14.04 -19.53
N ALA A 632 -6.55 -14.56 -18.84
CA ALA A 632 -5.14 -14.38 -19.20
C ALA A 632 -4.44 -15.72 -19.36
N ASN A 633 -3.47 -15.77 -20.28
CA ASN A 633 -2.63 -16.94 -20.49
C ASN A 633 -1.20 -16.66 -19.97
N ARG A 634 -0.75 -17.46 -19.00
CA ARG A 634 0.57 -17.34 -18.37
C ARG A 634 1.49 -18.47 -18.82
N PRO A 635 2.68 -18.21 -19.37
CA PRO A 635 3.64 -19.27 -19.69
C PRO A 635 4.16 -19.93 -18.40
N PRO A 636 4.58 -21.21 -18.45
CA PRO A 636 5.29 -21.85 -17.33
C PRO A 636 6.59 -21.09 -17.02
N GLU A 637 7.03 -21.11 -15.75
CA GLU A 637 8.40 -20.67 -15.44
C GLU A 637 9.40 -21.64 -16.05
N ILE A 638 10.55 -21.10 -16.44
CA ILE A 638 11.49 -21.89 -17.20
C ILE A 638 12.19 -22.99 -16.40
N ARG A 639 12.47 -22.75 -15.11
CA ARG A 639 13.00 -23.79 -14.22
C ARG A 639 12.11 -25.04 -14.19
N TYR A 640 10.81 -24.87 -14.47
CA TYR A 640 9.86 -25.99 -14.53
C TYR A 640 9.92 -26.76 -15.85
N LEU A 641 10.58 -26.25 -16.88
CA LEU A 641 10.70 -26.87 -18.21
C LEU A 641 12.04 -27.60 -18.42
N GLN A 642 13.02 -27.38 -17.54
CA GLN A 642 14.39 -27.91 -17.66
C GLN A 642 14.43 -29.41 -17.39
N ALA A 643 14.65 -30.24 -18.42
CA ALA A 643 14.55 -31.70 -18.31
C ALA A 643 15.83 -32.40 -17.77
N PHE A 644 16.76 -31.65 -17.18
CA PHE A 644 17.95 -32.20 -16.51
C PHE A 644 17.68 -32.36 -15.00
N GLU A 645 18.45 -33.23 -14.35
CA GLU A 645 18.39 -33.43 -12.90
C GLU A 645 19.33 -32.45 -12.18
N ASP A 646 18.74 -31.52 -11.43
CA ASP A 646 19.47 -30.64 -10.53
C ASP A 646 19.78 -31.40 -9.22
N VAL A 647 21.07 -31.68 -9.02
CA VAL A 647 21.62 -32.40 -7.86
C VAL A 647 22.27 -31.47 -6.83
N SER A 648 22.00 -30.16 -6.90
CA SER A 648 22.53 -29.18 -5.92
C SER A 648 22.23 -29.57 -4.48
N ASN A 649 21.11 -30.28 -4.24
CA ASN A 649 20.81 -30.97 -2.99
C ASN A 649 20.67 -32.49 -3.24
N PRO A 650 21.66 -33.32 -2.87
CA PRO A 650 21.61 -34.77 -3.08
C PRO A 650 20.44 -35.48 -2.38
N LEU A 651 19.91 -34.90 -1.30
CA LEU A 651 18.74 -35.43 -0.58
C LEU A 651 17.41 -35.01 -1.25
N ASN A 652 17.45 -34.06 -2.18
CA ASN A 652 16.29 -33.63 -2.95
C ASN A 652 16.66 -33.18 -4.37
N THR A 653 16.60 -34.11 -5.33
CA THR A 653 16.87 -33.80 -6.74
C THR A 653 15.64 -33.23 -7.43
N ILE A 654 15.85 -32.27 -8.35
CA ILE A 654 14.75 -31.60 -9.07
C ILE A 654 14.89 -31.86 -10.57
N VAL A 655 13.83 -32.35 -11.21
CA VAL A 655 13.76 -32.59 -12.66
C VAL A 655 12.57 -31.84 -13.25
N GLY A 656 12.82 -30.87 -14.12
CA GLY A 656 11.76 -30.14 -14.82
C GLY A 656 11.01 -30.99 -15.86
N ASN A 657 9.87 -30.48 -16.31
CA ASN A 657 8.97 -31.14 -17.23
C ASN A 657 8.79 -30.29 -18.52
N PRO A 658 9.38 -30.69 -19.65
CA PRO A 658 9.32 -29.94 -20.91
C PRO A 658 7.93 -29.99 -21.60
N ASN A 659 6.96 -30.71 -21.03
CA ASN A 659 5.61 -30.86 -21.56
C ASN A 659 4.57 -29.93 -20.88
N LEU A 660 5.00 -29.04 -19.98
CA LEU A 660 4.09 -28.12 -19.32
C LEU A 660 3.42 -27.16 -20.31
N LYS A 661 2.12 -26.97 -20.12
CA LYS A 661 1.29 -26.04 -20.88
C LYS A 661 1.14 -24.72 -20.11
N PRO A 662 0.98 -23.59 -20.82
CA PRO A 662 0.60 -22.33 -20.20
C PRO A 662 -0.67 -22.44 -19.33
N THR A 663 -0.66 -21.76 -18.19
CA THR A 663 -1.79 -21.69 -17.26
C THR A 663 -2.81 -20.67 -17.75
N ASN A 664 -4.07 -21.08 -17.82
CA ASN A 664 -5.20 -20.18 -18.08
C ASN A 664 -5.76 -19.67 -16.76
N GLU A 665 -5.64 -18.37 -16.53
CA GLU A 665 -6.13 -17.70 -15.34
C GLU A 665 -7.44 -16.97 -15.65
N ASN A 666 -8.49 -17.32 -14.91
CA ASN A 666 -9.75 -16.59 -14.91
C ASN A 666 -9.83 -15.75 -13.65
N ARG A 667 -10.01 -14.44 -13.79
CA ARG A 667 -10.16 -13.52 -12.66
C ARG A 667 -11.45 -12.73 -12.81
N PHE A 668 -12.33 -12.84 -11.82
CA PHE A 668 -13.51 -12.01 -11.67
C PHE A 668 -13.32 -11.10 -10.47
N TYR A 669 -13.58 -9.81 -10.64
CA TYR A 669 -13.57 -8.83 -9.57
C TYR A 669 -14.88 -8.05 -9.58
N PHE A 670 -15.43 -7.82 -8.39
CA PHE A 670 -16.62 -7.04 -8.18
C PHE A 670 -16.41 -6.12 -6.98
N ASN A 671 -16.80 -4.86 -7.14
CA ASN A 671 -16.80 -3.85 -6.10
C ASN A 671 -18.15 -3.13 -6.10
N PHE A 672 -18.73 -2.98 -4.93
CA PHE A 672 -19.83 -2.06 -4.67
C PHE A 672 -19.40 -1.08 -3.60
N ASN A 673 -19.57 0.20 -3.90
CA ASN A 673 -19.29 1.27 -2.97
C ASN A 673 -20.48 2.22 -2.89
N SER A 674 -20.89 2.55 -1.67
CA SER A 674 -21.92 3.53 -1.38
C SER A 674 -21.52 4.38 -0.19
N TYR A 675 -21.58 5.70 -0.32
CA TYR A 675 -21.32 6.62 0.78
C TYR A 675 -22.36 7.75 0.81
N ASN A 676 -23.03 7.89 1.95
CA ASN A 676 -23.97 8.98 2.19
C ASN A 676 -23.32 10.04 3.09
N TRP A 677 -22.92 11.17 2.50
CA TRP A 677 -22.20 12.24 3.22
C TRP A 677 -23.02 12.92 4.33
N GLN A 678 -24.34 12.95 4.19
CA GLN A 678 -25.23 13.53 5.21
C GLN A 678 -25.32 12.63 6.44
N GLU A 679 -25.61 11.36 6.24
CA GLU A 679 -25.67 10.36 7.31
C GLU A 679 -24.29 9.93 7.82
N ARG A 680 -23.23 10.34 7.10
CA ARG A 680 -21.83 9.93 7.30
C ARG A 680 -21.70 8.41 7.44
N SER A 681 -22.41 7.69 6.57
CA SER A 681 -22.43 6.24 6.52
C SER A 681 -21.85 5.72 5.21
N GLY A 682 -20.94 4.77 5.29
CA GLY A 682 -20.35 4.06 4.17
C GLY A 682 -20.73 2.59 4.18
N PHE A 683 -20.94 2.04 2.99
CA PHE A 683 -21.10 0.61 2.73
C PHE A 683 -20.16 0.24 1.59
N TYR A 684 -19.27 -0.70 1.84
CA TYR A 684 -18.29 -1.19 0.89
C TYR A 684 -18.34 -2.70 0.85
N MET A 685 -18.33 -3.26 -0.36
CA MET A 685 -18.29 -4.68 -0.58
C MET A 685 -17.37 -4.96 -1.77
N TYR A 686 -16.48 -5.92 -1.62
CA TYR A 686 -15.64 -6.38 -2.70
C TYR A 686 -15.57 -7.90 -2.69
N LEU A 687 -15.45 -8.47 -3.89
CA LEU A 687 -15.40 -9.89 -4.15
C LEU A 687 -14.39 -10.10 -5.26
N SER A 688 -13.46 -11.03 -5.05
CA SER A 688 -12.58 -11.54 -6.11
C SER A 688 -12.68 -13.05 -6.14
N ALA A 689 -12.69 -13.59 -7.34
CA ALA A 689 -12.63 -15.03 -7.58
C ALA A 689 -11.65 -15.31 -8.71
N GLU A 690 -10.75 -16.25 -8.45
CA GLU A 690 -9.68 -16.67 -9.33
C GLU A 690 -9.74 -18.19 -9.51
N SER A 691 -9.55 -18.63 -10.75
CA SER A 691 -9.48 -20.04 -11.10
C SER A 691 -8.35 -20.27 -12.08
N PHE A 692 -7.57 -21.31 -11.84
CA PHE A 692 -6.44 -21.69 -12.67
C PHE A 692 -6.70 -23.04 -13.31
N ASN A 693 -6.57 -23.08 -14.64
CA ASN A 693 -6.56 -24.30 -15.42
C ASN A 693 -5.15 -24.52 -15.96
N ASN A 694 -4.67 -25.76 -15.92
CA ASN A 694 -3.27 -26.12 -16.18
C ASN A 694 -2.29 -25.34 -15.28
N ALA A 695 -2.61 -25.18 -14.00
CA ALA A 695 -1.67 -24.61 -13.03
C ALA A 695 -0.46 -25.55 -12.90
N VAL A 696 0.77 -25.03 -12.95
CA VAL A 696 1.97 -25.84 -12.71
C VAL A 696 2.14 -26.03 -11.20
N VAL A 697 2.23 -27.27 -10.74
CA VAL A 697 2.42 -27.63 -9.32
C VAL A 697 3.57 -28.63 -9.20
N SER A 698 4.35 -28.52 -8.12
CA SER A 698 5.41 -29.48 -7.81
C SER A 698 4.83 -30.81 -7.35
N LYS A 699 5.48 -31.90 -7.78
CA LYS A 699 5.15 -33.27 -7.47
C LYS A 699 6.43 -33.95 -6.99
N SER A 700 6.44 -34.38 -5.73
CA SER A 700 7.60 -35.05 -5.14
C SER A 700 7.28 -36.50 -4.81
N THR A 701 8.28 -37.36 -4.99
CA THR A 701 8.31 -38.77 -4.58
C THR A 701 9.49 -39.01 -3.67
N ILE A 702 9.31 -39.78 -2.60
CA ILE A 702 10.37 -40.17 -1.67
C ILE A 702 10.66 -41.65 -1.89
N ASP A 703 11.93 -41.98 -2.09
CA ASP A 703 12.38 -43.37 -2.12
C ASP A 703 12.39 -43.95 -0.69
N ALA A 704 11.75 -45.10 -0.50
CA ALA A 704 11.57 -45.69 0.83
C ALA A 704 12.84 -46.34 1.40
N GLU A 705 13.85 -46.62 0.57
CA GLU A 705 15.12 -47.24 0.98
C GLU A 705 16.21 -46.18 1.21
N THR A 706 16.29 -45.18 0.34
CA THR A 706 17.33 -44.14 0.40
C THR A 706 16.88 -42.85 1.08
N LEU A 707 15.57 -42.68 1.33
CA LEU A 707 14.94 -41.45 1.84
C LEU A 707 15.23 -40.20 0.98
N THR A 708 15.69 -40.40 -0.26
CA THR A 708 15.95 -39.30 -1.18
C THR A 708 14.65 -38.85 -1.84
N ARG A 709 14.49 -37.53 -1.97
CA ARG A 709 13.32 -36.93 -2.61
C ARG A 709 13.62 -36.58 -4.06
N THR A 710 12.74 -36.96 -4.98
CA THR A 710 12.79 -36.47 -6.37
C THR A 710 11.57 -35.59 -6.62
N THR A 711 11.79 -34.37 -7.12
CA THR A 711 10.73 -33.39 -7.38
C THR A 711 10.63 -33.08 -8.87
N THR A 712 9.42 -33.17 -9.42
CA THR A 712 9.08 -32.73 -10.78
C THR A 712 7.86 -31.81 -10.79
N TYR A 713 7.36 -31.44 -11.96
CA TYR A 713 6.24 -30.50 -12.13
C TYR A 713 5.15 -31.06 -13.04
N GLU A 714 3.88 -30.81 -12.68
CA GLU A 714 2.73 -31.27 -13.45
C GLU A 714 1.65 -30.17 -13.57
N ASN A 715 0.94 -30.14 -14.71
CA ASN A 715 -0.23 -29.28 -14.87
C ASN A 715 -1.45 -29.87 -14.17
N VAL A 716 -1.99 -29.16 -13.18
CA VAL A 716 -3.23 -29.53 -12.48
C VAL A 716 -4.37 -28.57 -12.77
N ASN A 717 -5.59 -29.08 -12.70
CA ASN A 717 -6.83 -28.31 -12.81
C ASN A 717 -7.54 -28.23 -11.47
N GLY A 718 -8.19 -27.11 -11.20
CA GLY A 718 -9.08 -26.96 -10.05
C GLY A 718 -8.54 -26.10 -8.91
N ASN A 719 -7.34 -25.51 -9.07
CA ASN A 719 -6.83 -24.49 -8.15
C ASN A 719 -7.75 -23.26 -8.21
N LYS A 720 -8.21 -22.82 -7.05
CA LYS A 720 -9.14 -21.69 -6.92
C LYS A 720 -8.76 -20.85 -5.71
N SER A 721 -8.87 -19.54 -5.87
CA SER A 721 -8.73 -18.59 -4.78
C SER A 721 -9.85 -17.58 -4.86
N GLY A 722 -10.25 -17.03 -3.72
CA GLY A 722 -11.21 -15.96 -3.69
C GLY A 722 -11.20 -15.27 -2.36
N TYR A 723 -11.59 -14.00 -2.38
CA TYR A 723 -11.83 -13.26 -1.16
C TYR A 723 -13.12 -12.47 -1.28
N PHE A 724 -13.76 -12.30 -0.13
CA PHE A 724 -14.92 -11.45 0.04
C PHE A 724 -14.64 -10.53 1.21
N GLY A 725 -14.94 -9.25 1.06
CA GLY A 725 -14.94 -8.37 2.20
C GLY A 725 -16.08 -7.39 2.13
N PHE A 726 -16.47 -6.99 3.33
CA PHE A 726 -17.60 -6.12 3.59
C PHE A 726 -17.21 -5.17 4.71
N GLU A 727 -17.51 -3.89 4.56
CA GLU A 727 -17.35 -2.89 5.60
C GLU A 727 -18.55 -1.95 5.60
N TYR A 728 -19.13 -1.76 6.79
CA TYR A 728 -20.09 -0.71 7.08
C TYR A 728 -19.48 0.22 8.13
N SER A 729 -19.45 1.51 7.82
CA SER A 729 -19.01 2.54 8.76
C SER A 729 -20.12 3.58 8.94
N LYS A 730 -20.32 4.07 10.17
CA LYS A 730 -21.25 5.18 10.45
C LYS A 730 -20.64 6.11 11.48
N ASN A 731 -20.57 7.40 11.16
CA ASN A 731 -20.08 8.44 12.06
C ASN A 731 -21.24 9.33 12.55
N VAL A 732 -21.54 9.26 13.84
CA VAL A 732 -22.55 10.05 14.52
C VAL A 732 -21.86 11.19 15.28
N LYS A 733 -22.11 12.45 14.90
CA LYS A 733 -21.76 13.59 15.76
C LYS A 733 -22.86 13.77 16.78
N LEU A 734 -22.50 13.73 18.06
CA LEU A 734 -23.44 13.98 19.16
C LEU A 734 -23.63 15.49 19.36
N ASP A 735 -22.54 16.26 19.20
CA ASP A 735 -22.51 17.72 19.18
C ASP A 735 -21.25 18.23 18.42
N SER A 736 -20.88 19.49 18.61
CA SER A 736 -19.72 20.12 17.98
C SER A 736 -18.35 19.59 18.46
N LEU A 737 -18.30 18.89 19.59
CA LEU A 737 -17.08 18.38 20.22
C LEU A 737 -17.03 16.85 20.25
N ASN A 738 -18.18 16.17 20.27
CA ASN A 738 -18.32 14.75 20.48
C ASN A 738 -18.70 14.02 19.18
N SER A 739 -17.94 12.98 18.84
CA SER A 739 -18.28 12.09 17.73
C SER A 739 -18.04 10.62 18.09
N ILE A 740 -18.92 9.77 17.55
CA ILE A 740 -18.83 8.33 17.65
C ILE A 740 -18.79 7.75 16.24
N ARG A 741 -17.80 6.90 15.96
CA ARG A 741 -17.76 6.11 14.73
C ARG A 741 -17.89 4.63 15.05
N PHE A 742 -18.90 4.00 14.45
CA PHE A 742 -19.05 2.54 14.45
C PHE A 742 -18.51 1.99 13.14
N LYS A 743 -17.74 0.91 13.23
CA LYS A 743 -17.25 0.14 12.09
C LYS A 743 -17.58 -1.33 12.33
N ILE A 744 -18.19 -1.96 11.34
CA ILE A 744 -18.42 -3.40 11.32
C ILE A 744 -17.95 -3.87 9.96
N GLY A 745 -17.13 -4.90 9.94
CA GLY A 745 -16.73 -5.50 8.69
C GLY A 745 -16.48 -6.99 8.82
N THR A 746 -16.19 -7.60 7.69
CA THR A 746 -15.66 -8.95 7.65
C THR A 746 -14.74 -9.10 6.45
N TRP A 747 -13.80 -10.01 6.58
CA TRP A 747 -12.96 -10.50 5.51
C TRP A 747 -13.05 -12.02 5.46
N ALA A 748 -13.30 -12.59 4.29
CA ALA A 748 -13.33 -14.02 4.07
C ALA A 748 -12.32 -14.39 2.98
N ASN A 749 -11.49 -15.39 3.22
CA ASN A 749 -10.60 -15.99 2.23
C ASN A 749 -11.03 -17.43 1.97
N LEU A 750 -11.02 -17.80 0.69
CA LEU A 750 -11.24 -19.15 0.21
C LEU A 750 -10.03 -19.54 -0.63
N ARG A 751 -9.40 -20.67 -0.32
CA ARG A 751 -8.30 -21.21 -1.12
C ARG A 751 -8.46 -22.71 -1.27
N LYS A 752 -8.43 -23.17 -2.51
CA LYS A 752 -8.32 -24.58 -2.88
C LYS A 752 -7.02 -24.75 -3.66
N ASN A 753 -6.08 -25.50 -3.10
CA ASN A 753 -4.85 -25.86 -3.80
C ASN A 753 -4.83 -27.37 -4.01
N ILE A 754 -4.65 -27.78 -5.26
CA ILE A 754 -4.33 -29.16 -5.63
C ILE A 754 -2.82 -29.32 -5.48
N ASN A 755 -2.41 -30.29 -4.69
CA ASN A 755 -1.04 -30.62 -4.36
C ASN A 755 -0.79 -32.13 -4.56
N PHE A 756 0.44 -32.55 -4.35
CA PHE A 756 0.84 -33.95 -4.29
C PHE A 756 1.55 -34.22 -2.96
N ASN A 757 1.23 -35.34 -2.32
CA ASN A 757 1.99 -35.93 -1.21
C ASN A 757 2.50 -37.30 -1.66
N ASN A 758 3.81 -37.46 -1.85
CA ASN A 758 4.42 -38.70 -2.36
C ASN A 758 3.70 -39.30 -3.59
N ASP A 759 3.56 -38.51 -4.66
CA ASP A 759 2.75 -38.80 -5.88
C ASP A 759 1.22 -38.97 -5.67
N VAL A 760 0.73 -38.95 -4.44
CA VAL A 760 -0.71 -38.98 -4.18
C VAL A 760 -1.28 -37.57 -4.29
N LYS A 761 -2.13 -37.37 -5.29
CA LYS A 761 -2.80 -36.08 -5.52
C LYS A 761 -3.87 -35.82 -4.46
N TYR A 762 -3.82 -34.66 -3.83
CA TYR A 762 -4.80 -34.21 -2.84
C TYR A 762 -5.14 -32.72 -3.03
N ALA A 763 -6.24 -32.26 -2.45
CA ALA A 763 -6.66 -30.88 -2.36
C ALA A 763 -6.70 -30.39 -0.90
N SER A 764 -5.97 -29.31 -0.63
CA SER A 764 -6.14 -28.52 0.58
C SER A 764 -7.22 -27.45 0.37
N ASN A 765 -8.22 -27.42 1.23
CA ASN A 765 -9.32 -26.46 1.20
C ASN A 765 -9.27 -25.61 2.47
N SER A 766 -8.76 -24.39 2.35
CA SER A 766 -8.67 -23.44 3.46
C SER A 766 -9.75 -22.37 3.34
N PHE A 767 -10.48 -22.16 4.43
CA PHE A 767 -11.42 -21.07 4.61
C PHE A 767 -11.06 -20.28 5.86
N THR A 768 -10.87 -18.97 5.70
CA THR A 768 -10.67 -18.06 6.83
C THR A 768 -11.79 -17.02 6.83
N PHE A 769 -12.44 -16.82 7.96
CA PHE A 769 -13.46 -15.78 8.15
C PHE A 769 -13.11 -14.89 9.34
N THR A 770 -12.93 -13.60 9.08
CA THR A 770 -12.43 -12.62 10.04
C THR A 770 -13.40 -11.45 10.16
N PRO A 771 -14.45 -11.57 10.98
CA PRO A 771 -15.25 -10.41 11.37
C PRO A 771 -14.40 -9.42 12.17
N ASN A 772 -14.67 -8.14 11.94
CA ASN A 772 -14.06 -7.03 12.65
C ASN A 772 -15.10 -6.05 13.16
N ILE A 773 -14.84 -5.51 14.35
CA ILE A 773 -15.63 -4.43 14.93
C ILE A 773 -14.70 -3.32 15.40
N GLY A 774 -15.14 -2.09 15.16
CA GLY A 774 -14.45 -0.90 15.60
C GLY A 774 -15.41 0.12 16.19
N PHE A 775 -14.93 0.78 17.22
CA PHE A 775 -15.59 1.90 17.86
C PHE A 775 -14.59 3.02 18.04
N ASP A 776 -14.93 4.23 17.61
CA ASP A 776 -14.17 5.43 17.94
C ASP A 776 -15.05 6.37 18.72
N TYR A 777 -14.57 6.80 19.87
CA TYR A 777 -15.11 7.94 20.59
C TYR A 777 -14.06 9.04 20.59
N VAL A 778 -14.44 10.20 20.07
CA VAL A 778 -13.58 11.37 19.99
C VAL A 778 -14.30 12.55 20.62
N LEU A 779 -13.73 13.05 21.72
CA LEU A 779 -14.01 14.34 22.32
C LEU A 779 -12.91 15.31 21.87
N LYS A 780 -13.24 16.13 20.87
CA LYS A 780 -12.30 16.97 20.12
C LYS A 780 -11.44 17.83 21.04
N GLY A 781 -10.12 17.62 20.95
CA GLY A 781 -9.12 18.37 21.71
C GLY A 781 -8.98 17.98 23.17
N ILE A 782 -9.59 16.87 23.61
CA ILE A 782 -9.53 16.40 25.01
C ILE A 782 -9.23 14.91 25.10
N PHE A 783 -9.99 14.06 24.40
CA PHE A 783 -9.91 12.61 24.57
C PHE A 783 -10.26 11.83 23.30
N GLU A 784 -9.51 10.75 23.06
CA GLU A 784 -9.76 9.75 22.03
C GLU A 784 -9.74 8.35 22.64
N PHE A 785 -10.70 7.52 22.27
CA PHE A 785 -10.78 6.11 22.63
C PHE A 785 -11.21 5.29 21.42
N LYS A 786 -10.32 4.43 20.94
CA LYS A 786 -10.46 3.74 19.65
C LYS A 786 -10.13 2.25 19.77
N PRO A 787 -11.00 1.43 20.37
CA PRO A 787 -10.85 -0.01 20.33
C PRO A 787 -11.19 -0.57 18.94
N ARG A 788 -10.45 -1.62 18.57
CA ARG A 788 -10.67 -2.46 17.40
C ARG A 788 -10.50 -3.91 17.83
N TYR A 789 -11.41 -4.76 17.40
CA TYR A 789 -11.33 -6.19 17.69
C TYR A 789 -11.63 -7.00 16.44
N ASN A 790 -10.77 -7.97 16.19
CA ASN A 790 -10.86 -8.90 15.08
C ASN A 790 -10.76 -10.32 15.65
N ILE A 791 -11.60 -11.22 15.16
CA ILE A 791 -11.52 -12.65 15.47
C ILE A 791 -11.47 -13.42 14.15
N GLY A 792 -10.43 -14.22 13.93
CA GLY A 792 -10.22 -14.97 12.69
C GLY A 792 -10.47 -16.45 12.90
N PHE A 793 -11.50 -16.99 12.24
CA PHE A 793 -11.77 -18.43 12.23
C PHE A 793 -11.11 -19.04 11.00
N THR A 794 -10.13 -19.92 11.20
CA THR A 794 -9.47 -20.67 10.13
C THR A 794 -9.91 -22.13 10.20
N ASN A 795 -10.25 -22.68 9.04
CA ASN A 795 -10.57 -24.09 8.85
C ASN A 795 -9.91 -24.57 7.56
N THR A 796 -8.91 -25.43 7.68
CA THR A 796 -8.21 -26.05 6.55
C THR A 796 -8.51 -27.53 6.57
N LYS A 797 -9.06 -28.04 5.47
CA LYS A 797 -9.36 -29.46 5.27
C LYS A 797 -8.48 -30.09 4.22
N TYR A 798 -8.05 -31.31 4.47
CA TYR A 798 -7.29 -32.13 3.54
C TYR A 798 -8.17 -33.30 3.08
N ASP A 799 -8.10 -33.67 1.80
CA ASP A 799 -8.84 -34.82 1.26
C ASP A 799 -7.95 -36.06 1.09
N ILE A 800 -6.93 -36.17 1.96
CA ILE A 800 -6.05 -37.32 2.13
C ILE A 800 -5.93 -37.60 3.63
N ASP A 801 -5.85 -38.87 4.00
CA ASP A 801 -5.88 -39.30 5.41
C ASP A 801 -4.59 -38.99 6.18
N ASP A 802 -3.50 -38.66 5.47
CA ASP A 802 -2.17 -38.37 6.03
C ASP A 802 -2.10 -37.03 6.80
N PHE A 803 -3.12 -36.17 6.69
CA PHE A 803 -3.14 -34.87 7.35
C PHE A 803 -4.43 -34.65 8.14
N ASP A 804 -4.29 -34.15 9.36
CA ASP A 804 -5.41 -33.72 10.16
C ASP A 804 -6.00 -32.37 9.68
N ASP A 805 -7.33 -32.25 9.78
CA ASP A 805 -8.04 -30.99 9.58
C ASP A 805 -7.58 -29.95 10.64
N VAL A 806 -7.15 -28.76 10.20
CA VAL A 806 -6.71 -27.68 11.09
C VAL A 806 -7.84 -26.68 11.31
N LYS A 807 -8.26 -26.51 12.57
CA LYS A 807 -9.31 -25.54 12.94
C LYS A 807 -8.95 -24.74 14.18
N PHE A 808 -8.94 -23.42 14.05
CA PHE A 808 -8.65 -22.54 15.18
C PHE A 808 -9.29 -21.15 15.06
N ALA A 809 -9.33 -20.43 16.18
CA ALA A 809 -9.79 -19.05 16.26
C ALA A 809 -8.70 -18.15 16.83
N SER A 810 -8.17 -17.24 16.02
CA SER A 810 -7.21 -16.22 16.47
C SER A 810 -7.92 -14.95 16.89
N HIS A 811 -7.37 -14.24 17.88
CA HIS A 811 -7.95 -13.02 18.41
C HIS A 811 -6.93 -11.88 18.31
N ASN A 812 -7.38 -10.71 17.88
CA ASN A 812 -6.58 -9.50 17.87
C ASN A 812 -7.41 -8.33 18.41
N LEU A 813 -6.92 -7.69 19.47
CA LEU A 813 -7.50 -6.51 20.07
C LEU A 813 -6.48 -5.38 20.00
N MET A 814 -6.86 -4.25 19.42
CA MET A 814 -6.07 -3.02 19.46
C MET A 814 -6.86 -1.95 20.21
N LEU A 815 -6.24 -1.33 21.20
CA LEU A 815 -6.80 -0.22 21.96
C LEU A 815 -5.88 0.98 21.82
N ARG A 816 -6.38 2.04 21.18
CA ARG A 816 -5.70 3.34 21.12
C ARG A 816 -6.41 4.35 21.98
N THR A 817 -5.65 5.09 22.78
CA THR A 817 -6.16 6.22 23.57
C THR A 817 -5.29 7.46 23.40
N GLY A 818 -5.91 8.63 23.44
CA GLY A 818 -5.22 9.91 23.40
C GLY A 818 -5.84 10.88 24.40
N PHE A 819 -5.02 11.48 25.25
CA PHE A 819 -5.42 12.52 26.19
C PHE A 819 -4.72 13.81 25.80
N PHE A 820 -5.50 14.86 25.54
CA PHE A 820 -5.01 16.18 25.17
C PHE A 820 -5.30 17.13 26.33
N LEU A 821 -4.28 17.39 27.14
CA LEU A 821 -4.39 18.17 28.37
C LEU A 821 -4.08 19.65 28.11
N PRO A 822 -4.59 20.57 28.94
CA PRO A 822 -4.27 21.99 28.82
C PRO A 822 -2.77 22.26 28.82
N LYS A 823 -2.37 23.36 28.18
CA LYS A 823 -0.97 23.80 28.00
C LYS A 823 -0.14 22.92 27.05
N GLY A 824 -0.78 22.20 26.13
CA GLY A 824 -0.08 21.50 25.05
C GLY A 824 0.59 20.19 25.48
N LEU A 825 0.13 19.59 26.58
CA LEU A 825 0.53 18.26 27.01
C LEU A 825 -0.37 17.21 26.36
N GLU A 826 0.22 16.17 25.82
CA GLU A 826 -0.47 15.10 25.11
C GLU A 826 0.05 13.74 25.61
N TRP A 827 -0.86 12.80 25.85
CA TRP A 827 -0.53 11.43 26.25
C TRP A 827 -1.26 10.44 25.36
N ARG A 828 -0.49 9.67 24.57
CA ARG A 828 -1.00 8.64 23.67
C ARG A 828 -0.59 7.25 24.16
N ASN A 829 -1.50 6.29 24.02
CA ASN A 829 -1.25 4.89 24.30
C ASN A 829 -1.78 4.01 23.17
N GLU A 830 -1.02 2.98 22.85
CA GLU A 830 -1.41 1.92 21.94
C GLU A 830 -1.13 0.57 22.61
N VAL A 831 -2.20 -0.20 22.81
CA VAL A 831 -2.15 -1.51 23.43
C VAL A 831 -2.68 -2.52 22.44
N THR A 832 -1.84 -3.47 22.03
CA THR A 832 -2.20 -4.55 21.13
C THR A 832 -2.13 -5.86 21.87
N TYR A 833 -3.20 -6.63 21.82
CA TYR A 833 -3.27 -8.00 22.29
C TYR A 833 -3.47 -8.92 21.09
N THR A 834 -2.61 -9.92 20.98
CA THR A 834 -2.74 -10.98 19.98
C THR A 834 -2.81 -12.30 20.71
N TYR A 835 -3.72 -13.17 20.29
CA TYR A 835 -3.80 -14.56 20.71
C TYR A 835 -3.91 -15.46 19.49
N ASN A 836 -2.97 -16.39 19.38
CA ASN A 836 -2.95 -17.41 18.34
C ASN A 836 -2.86 -18.79 19.00
N PRO A 837 -3.95 -19.58 18.97
CA PRO A 837 -3.94 -20.92 19.55
C PRO A 837 -3.28 -21.97 18.65
N ASN A 838 -2.93 -21.63 17.40
CA ASN A 838 -2.25 -22.52 16.46
C ASN A 838 -0.74 -22.62 16.76
N VAL A 839 -0.41 -22.78 18.04
CA VAL A 839 0.93 -23.03 18.61
C VAL A 839 0.74 -23.99 19.80
N SER A 840 1.77 -24.81 20.11
CA SER A 840 1.71 -25.83 21.16
C SER A 840 1.50 -25.24 22.57
N ASP A 841 1.10 -26.08 23.53
CA ASP A 841 0.72 -25.66 24.90
C ASP A 841 1.88 -25.06 25.70
N ASP A 842 3.13 -25.40 25.38
CA ASP A 842 4.33 -24.92 26.06
C ASP A 842 4.74 -23.49 25.65
N PHE A 843 4.08 -22.91 24.65
CA PHE A 843 4.42 -21.60 24.09
C PHE A 843 3.45 -20.49 24.50
N GLN A 844 3.95 -19.26 24.51
CA GLN A 844 3.15 -18.08 24.79
C GLN A 844 2.14 -17.82 23.67
N LYS A 845 0.94 -18.38 23.81
CA LYS A 845 -0.17 -18.21 22.85
C LYS A 845 -0.69 -16.79 22.75
N SER A 846 -0.43 -15.95 23.75
CA SER A 846 -0.91 -14.57 23.81
C SER A 846 0.16 -13.56 24.18
N ALA A 847 0.20 -12.41 23.50
CA ALA A 847 1.12 -11.31 23.80
C ALA A 847 0.38 -9.98 23.92
N TRP A 848 0.82 -9.15 24.88
CA TRP A 848 0.41 -7.76 25.04
C TRP A 848 1.57 -6.82 24.72
N PHE A 849 1.40 -6.00 23.70
CA PHE A 849 2.33 -4.93 23.34
C PHE A 849 1.75 -3.60 23.77
N PHE A 850 2.45 -2.88 24.64
CA PHE A 850 2.00 -1.57 25.12
C PHE A 850 3.06 -0.50 24.81
N ASN A 851 2.75 0.34 23.83
CA ASN A 851 3.52 1.53 23.48
C ASN A 851 2.85 2.79 24.05
N SER A 852 3.65 3.69 24.62
CA SER A 852 3.16 4.91 25.27
C SER A 852 4.01 6.12 24.90
N THR A 853 3.39 7.28 24.71
CA THR A 853 4.09 8.52 24.36
C THR A 853 3.48 9.69 25.11
N VAL A 854 4.32 10.46 25.80
CA VAL A 854 3.96 11.73 26.43
C VAL A 854 4.70 12.85 25.70
N SER A 855 3.97 13.82 25.18
CA SER A 855 4.50 14.92 24.39
C SER A 855 4.09 16.27 24.98
N TYR A 856 5.00 17.25 24.95
CA TYR A 856 4.76 18.61 25.41
C TYR A 856 5.14 19.62 24.33
N SER A 857 4.17 20.48 23.99
CA SER A 857 4.32 21.55 23.01
C SER A 857 5.15 22.71 23.57
N VAL A 858 6.16 23.15 22.82
CA VAL A 858 7.07 24.25 23.14
C VAL A 858 7.20 25.20 21.93
N LEU A 859 7.90 26.33 22.11
CA LEU A 859 8.16 27.31 21.03
C LEU A 859 6.89 27.81 20.32
N LYS A 860 5.83 28.12 21.08
CA LYS A 860 4.51 28.54 20.54
C LYS A 860 3.93 27.53 19.53
N ASP A 861 3.98 26.25 19.90
CA ASP A 861 3.51 25.10 19.11
C ASP A 861 4.37 24.73 17.89
N LYS A 862 5.55 25.35 17.74
CA LYS A 862 6.53 25.00 16.70
C LYS A 862 7.49 23.89 17.12
N GLY A 863 7.61 23.59 18.41
CA GLY A 863 8.47 22.53 18.93
C GLY A 863 7.68 21.50 19.73
N LEU A 864 8.11 20.24 19.72
CA LEU A 864 7.52 19.17 20.54
C LEU A 864 8.63 18.37 21.23
N VAL A 865 8.57 18.29 22.55
CA VAL A 865 9.42 17.38 23.34
C VAL A 865 8.59 16.14 23.65
N SER A 866 9.08 14.94 23.33
CA SER A 866 8.35 13.69 23.57
C SER A 866 9.18 12.66 24.30
N LEU A 867 8.61 12.08 25.35
CA LEU A 867 9.12 10.88 26.01
C LEU A 867 8.28 9.70 25.52
N LYS A 868 8.94 8.71 24.91
CA LYS A 868 8.31 7.53 24.33
C LYS A 868 8.80 6.27 25.02
N VAL A 869 7.93 5.29 25.16
CA VAL A 869 8.23 3.97 25.72
C VAL A 869 7.72 2.90 24.77
N TYR A 870 8.62 2.02 24.35
CA TYR A 870 8.31 0.88 23.51
C TYR A 870 8.23 -0.39 24.36
N ASP A 871 7.22 -1.23 24.13
CA ASP A 871 6.96 -2.47 24.84
C ASP A 871 7.07 -2.34 26.38
N LEU A 872 6.22 -1.51 26.97
CA LEU A 872 6.22 -1.21 28.41
C LEU A 872 6.16 -2.49 29.28
N LEU A 873 5.45 -3.51 28.78
CA LEU A 873 5.23 -4.80 29.44
C LEU A 873 6.38 -5.80 29.23
N ASN A 874 7.30 -5.51 28.30
CA ASN A 874 8.45 -6.34 27.98
C ASN A 874 8.05 -7.79 27.60
N GLN A 875 7.07 -7.93 26.72
CA GLN A 875 6.56 -9.23 26.26
C GLN A 875 7.03 -9.61 24.86
N ASN A 876 7.86 -8.80 24.21
CA ASN A 876 8.40 -9.13 22.90
C ASN A 876 9.54 -10.18 22.98
N THR A 877 9.22 -11.44 22.71
CA THR A 877 10.18 -12.57 22.72
C THR A 877 10.48 -13.17 21.34
N ASN A 878 9.69 -12.81 20.31
CA ASN A 878 9.82 -13.23 18.91
C ASN A 878 10.08 -14.73 18.71
N ALA A 879 9.41 -15.55 19.52
CA ALA A 879 9.37 -16.99 19.36
C ALA A 879 8.24 -17.34 18.38
N ILE A 880 8.54 -18.14 17.37
CA ILE A 880 7.59 -18.62 16.36
C ILE A 880 7.70 -20.14 16.32
N ARG A 881 6.57 -20.84 16.44
CA ARG A 881 6.48 -22.28 16.14
C ARG A 881 5.77 -22.47 14.81
N THR A 882 6.40 -23.19 13.89
CA THR A 882 5.80 -23.61 12.61
C THR A 882 5.58 -25.11 12.64
N ALA A 883 4.32 -25.55 12.61
CA ALA A 883 3.97 -26.95 12.44
C ALA A 883 3.53 -27.19 10.99
N THR A 884 4.19 -28.13 10.33
CA THR A 884 3.83 -28.64 9.01
C THR A 884 3.45 -30.12 9.13
N GLN A 885 3.25 -30.81 8.01
CA GLN A 885 3.05 -32.26 8.02
C GLN A 885 4.32 -33.01 8.41
N ASP A 886 5.47 -32.54 7.93
CA ASP A 886 6.72 -33.30 7.97
C ASP A 886 7.64 -32.82 9.09
N TYR A 887 7.34 -31.68 9.72
CA TYR A 887 8.14 -31.18 10.83
C TYR A 887 7.39 -30.19 11.71
N ILE A 888 7.90 -30.05 12.93
CA ILE A 888 7.55 -28.99 13.86
C ILE A 888 8.83 -28.23 14.23
N GLU A 889 8.87 -26.93 13.93
CA GLU A 889 10.02 -26.06 14.21
C GLU A 889 9.65 -25.00 15.25
N ASP A 890 10.44 -24.89 16.30
CA ASP A 890 10.49 -23.77 17.22
C ASP A 890 11.68 -22.88 16.87
N ALA A 891 11.44 -21.59 16.65
CA ALA A 891 12.49 -20.63 16.31
C ALA A 891 12.38 -19.37 17.17
N GLN A 892 13.52 -18.85 17.61
CA GLN A 892 13.65 -17.58 18.31
C GLN A 892 14.71 -16.70 17.63
N SER A 893 14.33 -15.47 17.31
CA SER A 893 15.20 -14.49 16.66
C SER A 893 15.37 -13.22 17.48
N THR A 894 16.49 -12.52 17.30
CA THR A 894 16.79 -11.25 17.99
C THR A 894 15.69 -10.21 17.79
N VAL A 895 15.22 -9.56 18.87
CA VAL A 895 14.23 -8.47 18.80
C VAL A 895 14.51 -7.30 19.71
N LEU A 896 13.92 -6.16 19.35
CA LEU A 896 13.85 -5.00 20.23
C LEU A 896 13.01 -5.29 21.46
N ARG A 897 13.69 -5.24 22.60
CA ARG A 897 13.10 -5.26 23.93
C ARG A 897 12.70 -3.84 24.36
N ARG A 898 12.13 -3.72 25.55
CA ARG A 898 11.68 -2.45 26.12
C ARG A 898 12.79 -1.38 26.11
N TYR A 899 12.48 -0.19 25.58
CA TYR A 899 13.36 0.98 25.68
C TYR A 899 12.57 2.28 25.91
N PHE A 900 13.28 3.29 26.42
CA PHE A 900 12.75 4.64 26.64
C PHE A 900 13.48 5.61 25.74
N MET A 901 12.78 6.58 25.16
CA MET A 901 13.36 7.53 24.22
C MET A 901 12.87 8.95 24.47
N LEU A 902 13.80 9.89 24.59
CA LEU A 902 13.52 11.32 24.61
C LEU A 902 13.80 11.90 23.22
N SER A 903 12.84 12.63 22.67
CA SER A 903 12.92 13.23 21.34
C SER A 903 12.50 14.69 21.35
N PHE A 904 13.07 15.45 20.43
CA PHE A 904 12.69 16.82 20.11
C PHE A 904 12.36 16.92 18.62
N SER A 905 11.31 17.66 18.29
CA SER A 905 10.93 17.97 16.91
C SER A 905 10.67 19.47 16.79
N TRP A 906 11.15 20.09 15.72
CA TRP A 906 10.96 21.50 15.42
C TRP A 906 10.45 21.69 14.00
N LYS A 907 9.34 22.43 13.86
CA LYS A 907 8.70 22.81 12.60
C LYS A 907 9.02 24.27 12.28
N PHE A 908 9.46 24.53 11.05
CA PHE A 908 9.66 25.87 10.53
C PHE A 908 8.83 26.07 9.26
N ASN A 909 8.29 27.27 9.08
CA ASN A 909 7.46 27.62 7.94
C ASN A 909 7.52 29.14 7.73
N SER A 910 7.89 29.56 6.52
CA SER A 910 7.88 30.95 6.06
C SER A 910 6.80 31.22 5.00
N LEU A 911 5.99 30.22 4.64
CA LEU A 911 4.84 30.40 3.74
C LEU A 911 3.78 31.26 4.43
N GLY A 912 3.32 32.31 3.76
CA GLY A 912 2.23 33.17 4.24
C GLY A 912 2.59 34.24 5.27
N SER A 913 3.84 34.31 5.74
CA SER A 913 4.37 35.59 6.20
C SER A 913 4.52 36.46 4.96
N LYS A 914 3.83 37.61 4.92
CA LYS A 914 4.01 38.66 3.90
C LYS A 914 5.48 38.68 3.49
N GLY A 915 5.75 38.75 2.19
CA GLY A 915 7.10 38.94 1.65
C GLY A 915 7.77 40.19 2.20
N GLU A 916 8.21 40.14 3.44
CA GLU A 916 9.29 40.94 4.00
C GLU A 916 10.56 40.17 3.68
N THR A 917 10.89 40.14 2.38
CA THR A 917 12.30 40.19 2.00
C THR A 917 12.80 41.55 2.46
N GLY A 918 13.21 41.65 3.72
CA GLY A 918 14.17 42.66 4.13
C GLY A 918 15.45 42.42 3.33
N GLY A 919 15.68 43.31 2.36
CA GLY A 919 16.85 43.51 1.50
C GLY A 919 18.02 42.52 1.50
N ASN A 920 18.39 42.06 0.30
CA ASN A 920 19.75 41.74 -0.14
C ASN A 920 20.70 41.10 0.91
N GLY A 921 20.34 39.94 1.44
CA GLY A 921 21.28 39.04 2.10
C GLY A 921 21.49 37.80 1.24
N MET A 922 22.59 37.73 0.48
CA MET A 922 23.13 36.44 0.04
C MET A 922 23.44 35.62 1.29
N TYR A 923 22.76 34.49 1.49
CA TYR A 923 23.22 33.47 2.42
C TYR A 923 24.28 32.64 1.71
N ILE A 924 25.55 32.99 1.94
CA ILE A 924 26.68 32.08 1.70
C ILE A 924 26.68 31.08 2.86
N ILE A 925 26.61 29.80 2.51
CA ILE A 925 26.85 28.68 3.42
C ILE A 925 28.38 28.58 3.56
N ASP A 926 28.89 28.76 4.78
CA ASP A 926 30.19 28.20 5.20
C ASP A 926 29.92 26.90 5.97
#